data_AF-A0A660PSY0-F1
#
_entry.id   AF-A0A660PSY0-F1
#
_cell.length_a   1.000
_cell.length_b   1.000
_cell.length_c   1.000
_cell.angle_alpha   90.00
_cell.angle_beta   90.00
_cell.angle_gamma   90.00
#
_symmetry.space_group_name_H-M   'P 1'
#
loop_
_entity.id
_entity.type
_entity.pdbx_description
1 polymer ?
#
loop_
_entity_poly.entity_id
_entity_poly.type
_entity_poly.pdbx_seq_one_letter_code
_entity_poly.pdbx_strand_id
1 'polypeptide(L)'
;MKALFIARWLSGVLIALLALSNTVLAHSPTEEALEKFISEGVWEQKVENLRSFESRLQAIAGEKIELQRERFSVRMEAASADSQVVSRVIVILVDFPDFRYDSPSYPIPISEGGGTQDCYIAGTQAMFDSLLFSVNGVDPVHNPTGSLTDFYLENSYGKFMIVGDIYGWYTMPQNYSSYVGDNDGLSGGAVLATHAVDAAEAAGVNFSLYADEDNQVPVMVVHAGPGAEAGAYGIWSHRSVMSPSRVYDGVMISDYAMDPEEYAQGLSTIGVFCHEWGHVLSLPDLYDIDYNPGSQGLGVYSVMSGGSWSGGGRKPTQFDAYSKWRLGFSGVHWLTENLTDVEFPQVETNPVIYGLQKNGNPALMEAWFVENRQRVGFDSLLPAEGLFIYHVDFTVYAQNNPYRYKVAVEQADGLNSLAFGWSSGDAGDAWPGSTNNREFGDFTVPNAHTNADDSPSKIGVWDISDSDSLMYANLDIEYSHPYVVLEGDSITMSDPAPGGDGDGVFIQGETVEMNIEVRSLAGGGFNPVAILTIDRQEIEILDGEVPFHAPLNPIFSQHTLVPLVFHIPEDFEASITEFTIEIVSDSQYFPGGDRTFRDTIQFQQVLGETRILLVDDDGGYSDQLGLLSNFDRMKLIIDQWDKNTMGPPTAEELSDYRTVFWTTGNPTRECQITAGDVAVMKGYLDAGGNLALVSSVAPAHLQELDSVFMADYLHANIVDVFTANNFRGFPEHPIGGGIRYSTILGNISFPVLEPTGGGHEAFVITDFSGEYEAGTCGVTYRDGNYISLLLGAPFEYLKDNGMGIGIAPKDTLINRILSSFSSQDINCCIGIRGNADCDPTDLVDGSDLTVLINHLFITYDPLCCEAEAELDGYPGIDAVDLTIMINHLFITYEPLPECPW
;
A
#
# COMPACT_ATOMS: atom_id res chain seq x y z
N MET A 1 46.50 -12.19 -3.42
CA MET A 1 45.71 -13.43 -3.59
C MET A 1 45.15 -13.62 -5.01
N LYS A 2 44.99 -12.58 -5.84
CA LYS A 2 44.58 -12.64 -7.25
C LYS A 2 45.48 -13.49 -8.20
N ALA A 3 46.70 -13.86 -7.80
CA ALA A 3 47.61 -14.69 -8.61
C ALA A 3 47.49 -16.21 -8.36
N LEU A 4 46.76 -16.66 -7.32
CA LEU A 4 46.63 -18.08 -7.00
C LEU A 4 45.44 -18.77 -7.72
N PHE A 5 44.51 -17.99 -8.29
CA PHE A 5 43.33 -18.51 -8.99
C PHE A 5 43.62 -18.95 -10.44
N ILE A 6 44.63 -18.35 -11.09
CA ILE A 6 44.91 -18.56 -12.53
C ILE A 6 45.65 -19.90 -12.80
N ALA A 7 46.24 -20.54 -11.78
CA ALA A 7 47.19 -21.64 -11.99
C ALA A 7 46.61 -23.06 -11.96
N ARG A 8 45.29 -23.27 -11.78
CA ARG A 8 44.74 -24.63 -11.58
C ARG A 8 43.85 -25.19 -12.69
N TRP A 9 43.55 -24.44 -13.75
CA TRP A 9 42.68 -24.89 -14.84
C TRP A 9 43.32 -25.03 -16.23
N LEU A 10 44.60 -24.67 -16.40
CA LEU A 10 45.30 -24.82 -17.68
C LEU A 10 46.16 -26.09 -17.71
N SER A 11 45.56 -27.26 -17.92
CA SER A 11 46.27 -28.49 -18.34
C SER A 11 45.30 -29.58 -18.83
N GLY A 12 44.98 -29.64 -20.13
CA GLY A 12 44.16 -30.74 -20.66
C GLY A 12 43.69 -30.63 -22.12
N VAL A 13 44.64 -30.71 -23.06
CA VAL A 13 44.57 -31.09 -24.49
C VAL A 13 43.22 -31.55 -25.10
N LEU A 14 42.91 -30.98 -26.29
CA LEU A 14 42.24 -31.50 -27.52
C LEU A 14 40.86 -30.93 -27.92
N ILE A 15 40.86 -30.16 -29.02
CA ILE A 15 40.05 -30.27 -30.26
C ILE A 15 39.64 -28.88 -30.78
N ALA A 16 40.09 -28.58 -32.00
CA ALA A 16 39.57 -27.49 -32.83
C ALA A 16 38.08 -27.73 -33.13
N LEU A 17 37.19 -26.97 -32.50
CA LEU A 17 35.76 -26.91 -32.80
C LEU A 17 35.23 -25.50 -32.47
N LEU A 18 35.16 -24.71 -33.53
CA LEU A 18 34.30 -23.56 -33.85
C LEU A 18 33.72 -22.77 -32.64
N ALA A 19 34.10 -21.49 -32.57
CA ALA A 19 33.53 -20.47 -31.71
C ALA A 19 32.10 -20.15 -32.19
N LEU A 20 31.12 -20.38 -31.34
CA LEU A 20 29.71 -20.01 -31.49
C LEU A 20 29.16 -19.70 -30.10
N SER A 21 28.53 -18.55 -29.93
CA SER A 21 27.62 -18.27 -28.81
C SER A 21 26.31 -19.02 -29.05
N ASN A 22 26.04 -20.04 -28.22
CA ASN A 22 24.97 -21.02 -28.46
C ASN A 22 23.64 -20.67 -27.74
N THR A 23 23.31 -19.39 -27.56
CA THR A 23 22.02 -18.96 -26.98
C THR A 23 21.08 -18.44 -28.07
N VAL A 24 19.80 -18.76 -27.93
CA VAL A 24 18.72 -18.34 -28.81
C VAL A 24 17.68 -17.69 -27.94
N LEU A 25 17.36 -16.44 -28.23
CA LEU A 25 16.56 -15.56 -27.39
C LEU A 25 15.67 -14.71 -28.32
N ALA A 26 14.43 -14.47 -27.92
CA ALA A 26 13.43 -13.81 -28.75
C ALA A 26 12.82 -12.64 -27.97
N HIS A 27 12.80 -11.44 -28.55
CA HIS A 27 12.38 -10.23 -27.86
C HIS A 27 11.02 -10.36 -27.15
N SER A 28 10.86 -9.73 -25.98
CA SER A 28 9.60 -9.67 -25.25
C SER A 28 8.48 -9.01 -26.09
N PRO A 29 7.23 -9.53 -26.04
CA PRO A 29 6.10 -8.88 -26.71
C PRO A 29 5.75 -7.55 -26.03
N THR A 30 5.14 -6.61 -26.78
CA THR A 30 4.54 -5.42 -26.17
C THR A 30 3.32 -5.77 -25.34
N GLU A 31 2.92 -4.90 -24.42
CA GLU A 31 1.70 -5.08 -23.62
C GLU A 31 0.45 -5.19 -24.51
N GLU A 32 0.33 -4.34 -25.54
CA GLU A 32 -0.78 -4.40 -26.49
C GLU A 32 -0.77 -5.68 -27.34
N ALA A 33 0.41 -6.19 -27.68
CA ALA A 33 0.55 -7.45 -28.39
C ALA A 33 0.11 -8.63 -27.53
N LEU A 34 0.50 -8.63 -26.25
CA LEU A 34 0.08 -9.63 -25.27
C LEU A 34 -1.44 -9.64 -25.11
N GLU A 35 -2.06 -8.47 -24.87
CA GLU A 35 -3.52 -8.32 -24.79
C GLU A 35 -4.21 -8.83 -26.06
N LYS A 36 -3.68 -8.46 -27.23
CA LYS A 36 -4.20 -8.93 -28.52
C LYS A 36 -4.14 -10.45 -28.62
N PHE A 37 -3.00 -11.08 -28.35
CA PHE A 37 -2.83 -12.53 -28.46
C PHE A 37 -3.72 -13.32 -27.51
N ILE A 38 -3.92 -12.79 -26.30
CA ILE A 38 -4.86 -13.35 -25.32
C ILE A 38 -6.29 -13.24 -25.86
N SER A 39 -6.68 -12.07 -26.38
CA SER A 39 -8.04 -11.83 -26.90
C SER A 39 -8.37 -12.68 -28.15
N GLU A 40 -7.36 -12.95 -29.00
CA GLU A 40 -7.48 -13.78 -30.19
C GLU A 40 -7.35 -15.28 -29.88
N GLY A 41 -7.02 -15.66 -28.64
CA GLY A 41 -6.86 -17.06 -28.22
C GLY A 41 -5.62 -17.75 -28.80
N VAL A 42 -4.62 -16.99 -29.22
CA VAL A 42 -3.37 -17.51 -29.84
C VAL A 42 -2.17 -17.45 -28.91
N TRP A 43 -2.31 -16.86 -27.71
CA TRP A 43 -1.21 -16.69 -26.75
C TRP A 43 -0.48 -17.98 -26.41
N GLU A 44 -1.21 -19.02 -26.00
CA GLU A 44 -0.62 -20.34 -25.65
C GLU A 44 0.20 -20.94 -26.80
N GLN A 45 -0.24 -20.76 -28.05
CA GLN A 45 0.50 -21.24 -29.21
C GLN A 45 1.79 -20.45 -29.44
N LYS A 46 1.77 -19.14 -29.19
CA LYS A 46 2.96 -18.27 -29.28
C LYS A 46 3.97 -18.61 -28.18
N VAL A 47 3.51 -18.79 -26.95
CA VAL A 47 4.34 -19.24 -25.81
C VAL A 47 5.05 -20.56 -26.13
N GLU A 48 4.32 -21.55 -26.66
CA GLU A 48 4.92 -22.83 -27.05
C GLU A 48 5.97 -22.67 -28.16
N ASN A 49 5.72 -21.79 -29.14
CA ASN A 49 6.68 -21.51 -30.21
C ASN A 49 7.97 -20.87 -29.67
N LEU A 50 7.86 -19.92 -28.74
CA LEU A 50 8.98 -19.22 -28.10
C LEU A 50 9.78 -20.18 -27.20
N ARG A 51 9.12 -20.95 -26.33
CA ARG A 51 9.77 -21.99 -25.52
C ARG A 51 10.47 -23.05 -26.38
N SER A 52 9.83 -23.48 -27.47
CA SER A 52 10.43 -24.41 -28.42
C SER A 52 11.66 -23.81 -29.10
N PHE A 53 11.66 -22.50 -29.37
CA PHE A 53 12.78 -21.82 -29.98
C PHE A 53 13.98 -21.71 -29.03
N GLU A 54 13.76 -21.26 -27.80
CA GLU A 54 14.81 -21.10 -26.78
C GLU A 54 15.41 -22.44 -26.32
N SER A 55 14.60 -23.50 -26.25
CA SER A 55 15.06 -24.84 -25.85
C SER A 55 15.97 -25.52 -26.89
N ARG A 56 15.99 -25.07 -28.16
CA ARG A 56 16.74 -25.73 -29.25
C ARG A 56 18.26 -25.69 -29.09
N LEU A 57 18.82 -24.82 -28.26
CA LEU A 57 20.29 -24.73 -28.07
C LEU A 57 20.78 -24.70 -26.61
N GLN A 58 19.89 -24.85 -25.61
CA GLN A 58 20.25 -24.85 -24.18
C GLN A 58 21.24 -25.98 -23.76
N ALA A 59 21.49 -26.99 -24.58
CA ALA A 59 22.22 -28.20 -24.18
C ALA A 59 23.76 -28.17 -24.35
N ILE A 60 24.41 -27.10 -24.87
CA ILE A 60 25.87 -27.12 -25.20
C ILE A 60 26.67 -25.88 -24.71
N ALA A 61 26.07 -24.91 -24.01
CA ALA A 61 26.61 -23.54 -24.00
C ALA A 61 27.28 -22.98 -22.72
N GLY A 62 27.28 -23.67 -21.58
CA GLY A 62 27.65 -23.05 -20.29
C GLY A 62 29.09 -22.54 -20.19
N GLU A 63 30.10 -23.39 -20.41
CA GLU A 63 31.51 -23.01 -20.18
C GLU A 63 32.06 -22.01 -21.22
N LYS A 64 31.54 -22.03 -22.46
CA LYS A 64 32.05 -21.18 -23.55
C LYS A 64 31.55 -19.73 -23.45
N ILE A 65 30.29 -19.54 -23.10
CA ILE A 65 29.70 -18.21 -22.88
C ILE A 65 30.42 -17.49 -21.75
N GLU A 66 30.75 -18.21 -20.67
CA GLU A 66 31.50 -17.66 -19.56
C GLU A 66 32.91 -17.20 -19.95
N LEU A 67 33.63 -17.95 -20.79
CA LEU A 67 34.94 -17.54 -21.28
C LEU A 67 34.90 -16.32 -22.20
N GLN A 68 33.88 -16.21 -23.07
CA GLN A 68 33.69 -15.05 -23.93
C GLN A 68 33.36 -13.81 -23.10
N ARG A 69 32.47 -13.96 -22.10
CA ARG A 69 32.17 -12.92 -21.11
C ARG A 69 33.44 -12.46 -20.39
N GLU A 70 34.23 -13.38 -19.83
CA GLU A 70 35.44 -13.04 -19.08
C GLU A 70 36.41 -12.23 -19.94
N ARG A 71 36.60 -12.60 -21.21
CA ARG A 71 37.47 -11.85 -22.13
C ARG A 71 36.92 -10.46 -22.45
N PHE A 72 35.62 -10.36 -22.71
CA PHE A 72 34.98 -9.07 -22.98
C PHE A 72 35.07 -8.15 -21.75
N SER A 73 34.70 -8.66 -20.58
CA SER A 73 34.76 -7.94 -19.31
C SER A 73 36.17 -7.43 -18.98
N VAL A 74 37.20 -8.27 -19.16
CA VAL A 74 38.61 -7.85 -18.96
C VAL A 74 39.02 -6.70 -19.89
N ARG A 75 38.54 -6.68 -21.14
CA ARG A 75 38.80 -5.56 -22.07
C ARG A 75 38.09 -4.30 -21.61
N MET A 76 36.85 -4.43 -21.15
CA MET A 76 36.06 -3.31 -20.63
C MET A 76 36.68 -2.72 -19.35
N GLU A 77 37.23 -3.54 -18.46
CA GLU A 77 37.98 -3.08 -17.29
C GLU A 77 39.25 -2.30 -17.67
N ALA A 78 39.89 -2.64 -18.80
CA ALA A 78 41.08 -1.95 -19.30
C ALA A 78 40.76 -0.69 -20.11
N ALA A 79 39.50 -0.50 -20.52
CA ALA A 79 39.06 0.62 -21.35
C ALA A 79 38.72 1.87 -20.54
N SER A 80 38.74 3.00 -21.23
CA SER A 80 38.41 4.32 -20.70
C SER A 80 37.76 5.17 -21.79
N ALA A 81 37.23 6.34 -21.44
CA ALA A 81 36.72 7.30 -22.43
C ALA A 81 37.78 7.71 -23.47
N ASP A 82 39.08 7.71 -23.10
CA ASP A 82 40.19 8.04 -24.00
C ASP A 82 40.72 6.81 -24.79
N SER A 83 40.29 5.59 -24.43
CA SER A 83 40.74 4.32 -25.00
C SER A 83 39.59 3.32 -25.10
N GLN A 84 38.60 3.67 -25.92
CA GLN A 84 37.34 2.93 -26.03
C GLN A 84 37.54 1.56 -26.68
N VAL A 85 36.76 0.58 -26.23
CA VAL A 85 36.49 -0.63 -27.01
C VAL A 85 35.48 -0.28 -28.09
N VAL A 86 35.92 -0.37 -29.36
CA VAL A 86 35.05 -0.12 -30.51
C VAL A 86 34.56 -1.45 -31.07
N SER A 87 33.24 -1.61 -31.14
CA SER A 87 32.59 -2.73 -31.84
C SER A 87 32.06 -2.25 -33.19
N ARG A 88 32.51 -2.90 -34.26
CA ARG A 88 32.13 -2.54 -35.64
C ARG A 88 31.05 -3.49 -36.13
N VAL A 89 29.85 -2.96 -36.35
CA VAL A 89 28.63 -3.71 -36.64
C VAL A 89 28.27 -3.61 -38.12
N ILE A 90 27.78 -4.70 -38.68
CA ILE A 90 27.22 -4.74 -40.02
C ILE A 90 25.71 -4.92 -39.95
N VAL A 91 24.98 -4.03 -40.63
CA VAL A 91 23.52 -4.08 -40.75
C VAL A 91 23.15 -4.40 -42.20
N ILE A 92 22.29 -5.40 -42.40
CA ILE A 92 21.84 -5.84 -43.72
C ILE A 92 20.33 -5.68 -43.81
N LEU A 93 19.86 -4.75 -44.64
CA LEU A 93 18.45 -4.50 -44.91
C LEU A 93 17.95 -5.49 -45.98
N VAL A 94 16.86 -6.20 -45.71
CA VAL A 94 16.32 -7.25 -46.60
C VAL A 94 14.83 -7.18 -46.81
N ASP A 95 14.41 -7.24 -48.06
CA ASP A 95 13.00 -7.27 -48.43
C ASP A 95 12.69 -8.45 -49.34
N PHE A 96 11.45 -8.57 -49.79
CA PHE A 96 10.94 -9.81 -50.37
C PHE A 96 10.30 -9.56 -51.74
N PRO A 97 10.25 -10.57 -52.63
CA PRO A 97 9.64 -10.43 -53.94
C PRO A 97 8.18 -9.94 -53.90
N ASP A 98 7.44 -10.36 -52.87
CA ASP A 98 6.05 -10.01 -52.63
C ASP A 98 5.83 -8.96 -51.52
N PHE A 99 6.87 -8.61 -50.78
CA PHE A 99 6.84 -7.58 -49.74
C PHE A 99 8.10 -6.71 -49.81
N ARG A 100 7.98 -5.61 -50.57
CA ARG A 100 9.06 -4.64 -50.81
C ARG A 100 8.97 -3.49 -49.80
N TYR A 101 10.10 -3.05 -49.27
CA TYR A 101 10.18 -1.91 -48.35
C TYR A 101 9.64 -0.61 -48.98
N ASP A 102 9.76 -0.48 -50.31
CA ASP A 102 9.39 0.72 -51.07
C ASP A 102 8.07 0.60 -51.85
N SER A 103 7.26 -0.44 -51.60
CA SER A 103 5.99 -0.64 -52.32
C SER A 103 4.78 -0.09 -51.55
N PRO A 104 4.09 0.96 -52.02
CA PRO A 104 2.97 1.61 -51.32
C PRO A 104 1.65 0.80 -51.35
N SER A 105 1.69 -0.47 -51.76
CA SER A 105 0.51 -1.24 -52.19
C SER A 105 0.22 -2.49 -51.36
N TYR A 106 0.93 -2.73 -50.25
CA TYR A 106 0.75 -3.96 -49.50
C TYR A 106 -0.03 -3.74 -48.19
N PRO A 107 -1.29 -4.21 -48.09
CA PRO A 107 -1.97 -4.32 -46.81
C PRO A 107 -1.38 -5.51 -46.05
N ILE A 108 -0.83 -5.27 -44.86
CA ILE A 108 -0.48 -6.34 -43.91
C ILE A 108 -1.78 -7.13 -43.65
N PRO A 109 -1.84 -8.44 -43.99
CA PRO A 109 -2.97 -9.26 -43.58
C PRO A 109 -2.88 -9.45 -42.07
N ILE A 110 -3.67 -8.68 -41.35
CA ILE A 110 -4.03 -9.03 -39.98
C ILE A 110 -4.79 -10.36 -39.98
N SER A 111 -4.72 -11.06 -38.86
CA SER A 111 -5.64 -12.13 -38.46
C SER A 111 -7.09 -11.85 -38.91
N GLU A 112 -7.84 -12.92 -39.19
CA GLU A 112 -9.22 -12.86 -39.70
C GLU A 112 -10.12 -11.88 -38.91
N GLY A 113 -10.28 -10.62 -39.37
CA GLY A 113 -11.41 -9.78 -38.97
C GLY A 113 -11.26 -8.28 -38.63
N GLY A 114 -10.12 -7.59 -38.78
CA GLY A 114 -9.94 -6.26 -38.15
C GLY A 114 -9.26 -5.09 -38.89
N GLY A 115 -9.59 -4.73 -40.14
CA GLY A 115 -9.06 -3.50 -40.79
C GLY A 115 -7.55 -3.49 -41.16
N THR A 116 -7.14 -2.59 -42.06
CA THR A 116 -5.72 -2.41 -42.46
C THR A 116 -4.98 -1.58 -41.41
N GLN A 117 -3.88 -2.09 -40.85
CA GLN A 117 -2.95 -1.24 -40.10
C GLN A 117 -2.07 -0.50 -41.11
N ASP A 118 -2.35 0.79 -41.28
CA ASP A 118 -1.60 1.70 -42.17
C ASP A 118 -0.25 2.05 -41.54
N CYS A 119 0.65 1.08 -41.45
CA CYS A 119 2.06 1.31 -41.17
C CYS A 119 2.80 1.04 -42.47
N TYR A 120 3.30 2.12 -43.07
CA TYR A 120 4.07 2.06 -44.30
C TYR A 120 5.16 3.12 -44.19
N ILE A 121 6.40 2.67 -44.01
CA ILE A 121 7.59 3.50 -44.13
C ILE A 121 8.53 2.88 -45.16
N ALA A 122 9.23 3.74 -45.91
CA ALA A 122 10.34 3.30 -46.75
C ALA A 122 11.64 3.61 -46.00
N GLY A 123 12.06 2.68 -45.12
CA GLY A 123 13.26 2.80 -44.31
C GLY A 123 14.49 2.90 -45.19
N THR A 124 15.17 4.05 -45.20
CA THR A 124 16.41 4.22 -45.98
C THR A 124 17.63 3.86 -45.15
N GLN A 125 18.75 3.50 -45.79
CA GLN A 125 20.02 3.31 -45.08
C GLN A 125 20.38 4.50 -44.20
N ALA A 126 20.16 5.74 -44.67
CA ALA A 126 20.45 6.95 -43.89
C ALA A 126 19.57 7.08 -42.63
N MET A 127 18.33 6.58 -42.67
CA MET A 127 17.45 6.58 -41.51
C MET A 127 17.92 5.58 -40.45
N PHE A 128 18.32 4.37 -40.86
CA PHE A 128 18.90 3.40 -39.94
C PHE A 128 20.29 3.83 -39.43
N ASP A 129 21.10 4.49 -40.25
CA ASP A 129 22.42 5.00 -39.85
C ASP A 129 22.25 6.07 -38.76
N SER A 130 21.25 6.93 -38.93
CA SER A 130 20.84 7.90 -37.92
C SER A 130 20.32 7.23 -36.64
N LEU A 131 19.46 6.22 -36.75
CA LEU A 131 18.89 5.48 -35.63
C LEU A 131 19.94 4.71 -34.82
N LEU A 132 20.90 4.07 -35.49
CA LEU A 132 21.82 3.12 -34.88
C LEU A 132 23.19 3.74 -34.55
N PHE A 133 23.74 4.59 -35.40
CA PHE A 133 25.16 4.98 -35.32
C PHE A 133 25.42 6.48 -35.16
N SER A 134 24.38 7.32 -35.07
CA SER A 134 24.58 8.73 -34.75
C SER A 134 25.12 8.92 -33.33
N VAL A 135 25.83 10.01 -33.08
CA VAL A 135 26.39 10.33 -31.75
C VAL A 135 25.79 11.65 -31.27
N ASN A 136 25.29 11.65 -30.03
CA ASN A 136 24.59 12.74 -29.35
C ASN A 136 23.27 13.17 -30.04
N GLY A 137 22.45 12.20 -30.49
CA GLY A 137 21.05 12.48 -30.89
C GLY A 137 20.88 13.55 -31.97
N VAL A 138 21.76 13.59 -32.98
CA VAL A 138 21.79 14.64 -34.03
C VAL A 138 20.58 14.63 -34.98
N ASP A 139 19.62 13.73 -34.81
CA ASP A 139 18.42 13.62 -35.65
C ASP A 139 17.13 13.62 -34.81
N PRO A 140 16.47 14.78 -34.64
CA PRO A 140 15.24 14.89 -33.87
C PRO A 140 14.02 14.21 -34.53
N VAL A 141 14.15 13.71 -35.76
CA VAL A 141 13.05 13.08 -36.51
C VAL A 141 13.07 11.56 -36.34
N HIS A 142 14.22 10.93 -36.61
CA HIS A 142 14.36 9.47 -36.56
C HIS A 142 14.92 8.98 -35.23
N ASN A 143 15.63 9.84 -34.50
CA ASN A 143 16.30 9.49 -33.26
C ASN A 143 16.28 10.64 -32.23
N PRO A 144 15.09 11.06 -31.76
CA PRO A 144 14.95 12.19 -30.83
C PRO A 144 15.48 11.91 -29.41
N THR A 145 15.81 10.66 -29.10
CA THR A 145 16.05 10.17 -27.74
C THR A 145 17.43 9.53 -27.55
N GLY A 146 18.22 9.34 -28.64
CA GLY A 146 19.57 8.80 -28.61
C GLY A 146 19.68 7.48 -29.39
N SER A 147 20.82 7.23 -30.05
CA SER A 147 21.01 6.06 -30.91
C SER A 147 21.39 4.80 -30.14
N LEU A 148 21.50 3.66 -30.83
CA LEU A 148 22.18 2.47 -30.30
C LEU A 148 23.60 2.81 -29.80
N THR A 149 24.36 3.62 -30.55
CA THR A 149 25.67 4.12 -30.10
C THR A 149 25.59 4.96 -28.82
N ASP A 150 24.63 5.88 -28.71
CA ASP A 150 24.45 6.73 -27.52
C ASP A 150 24.08 5.88 -26.29
N PHE A 151 23.18 4.91 -26.47
CA PHE A 151 22.75 3.99 -25.42
C PHE A 151 23.91 3.22 -24.80
N TYR A 152 24.75 2.63 -25.64
CA TYR A 152 25.92 1.86 -25.19
C TYR A 152 27.04 2.76 -24.64
N LEU A 153 27.20 3.97 -25.16
CA LEU A 153 28.13 4.95 -24.61
C LEU A 153 27.72 5.38 -23.19
N GLU A 154 26.44 5.68 -22.97
CA GLU A 154 25.92 6.06 -21.66
C GLU A 154 26.09 4.91 -20.66
N ASN A 155 25.62 3.71 -21.01
CA ASN A 155 25.68 2.53 -20.13
C ASN A 155 27.11 2.09 -19.78
N SER A 156 28.08 2.34 -20.67
CA SER A 156 29.47 1.94 -20.49
C SER A 156 30.37 3.05 -19.95
N TYR A 157 29.80 4.21 -19.58
CA TYR A 157 30.56 5.37 -19.10
C TYR A 157 31.61 5.84 -20.12
N GLY A 158 31.23 5.78 -21.39
CA GLY A 158 32.07 6.13 -22.54
C GLY A 158 33.16 5.11 -22.87
N LYS A 159 33.18 3.92 -22.26
CA LYS A 159 34.22 2.90 -22.50
C LYS A 159 33.95 2.05 -23.75
N PHE A 160 32.68 1.88 -24.14
CA PHE A 160 32.26 1.04 -25.25
C PHE A 160 31.53 1.87 -26.30
N MET A 161 32.00 1.79 -27.54
CA MET A 161 31.39 2.49 -28.68
C MET A 161 31.00 1.49 -29.75
N ILE A 162 29.74 1.55 -30.17
CA ILE A 162 29.24 0.86 -31.34
C ILE A 162 29.37 1.80 -32.54
N VAL A 163 29.91 1.30 -33.64
CA VAL A 163 29.91 1.97 -34.94
C VAL A 163 29.56 0.93 -36.00
N GLY A 164 29.03 1.32 -37.15
CA GLY A 164 28.69 0.33 -38.17
C GLY A 164 28.47 0.89 -39.55
N ASP A 165 28.14 -0.01 -40.46
CA ASP A 165 27.81 0.28 -41.85
C ASP A 165 26.53 -0.47 -42.23
N ILE A 166 25.74 0.13 -43.14
CA ILE A 166 24.43 -0.37 -43.54
C ILE A 166 24.42 -0.74 -45.03
N TYR A 167 23.96 -1.94 -45.32
CA TYR A 167 23.90 -2.51 -46.67
C TYR A 167 22.46 -2.91 -47.04
N GLY A 168 22.18 -3.02 -48.35
CA GLY A 168 20.85 -3.34 -48.87
C GLY A 168 20.02 -2.09 -49.25
N TRP A 169 18.73 -2.18 -49.54
CA TRP A 169 17.88 -3.36 -49.46
C TRP A 169 18.25 -4.45 -50.48
N TYR A 170 18.36 -5.68 -50.00
CA TYR A 170 18.51 -6.87 -50.84
C TYR A 170 17.20 -7.66 -50.90
N THR A 171 16.74 -7.94 -52.12
CA THR A 171 15.57 -8.81 -52.32
C THR A 171 15.93 -10.26 -52.07
N MET A 172 15.29 -10.88 -51.10
CA MET A 172 15.46 -12.29 -50.76
C MET A 172 14.89 -13.21 -51.85
N PRO A 173 15.41 -14.44 -52.00
CA PRO A 173 14.99 -15.34 -53.06
C PRO A 173 13.60 -15.95 -52.85
N GLN A 174 13.05 -15.88 -51.64
CA GLN A 174 11.73 -16.41 -51.31
C GLN A 174 10.79 -15.28 -50.89
N ASN A 175 9.49 -15.56 -50.97
CA ASN A 175 8.43 -14.68 -50.50
C ASN A 175 8.47 -14.53 -48.97
N TYR A 176 7.94 -13.42 -48.45
CA TYR A 176 7.97 -13.11 -47.01
C TYR A 176 7.38 -14.22 -46.15
N SER A 177 6.21 -14.74 -46.57
CA SER A 177 5.50 -15.83 -45.88
C SER A 177 6.31 -17.13 -45.76
N SER A 178 7.31 -17.35 -46.64
CA SER A 178 8.18 -18.52 -46.55
C SER A 178 9.17 -18.43 -45.38
N TYR A 179 9.56 -17.20 -45.01
CA TYR A 179 10.41 -16.94 -43.85
C TYR A 179 9.60 -16.85 -42.57
N VAL A 180 8.42 -16.21 -42.61
CA VAL A 180 7.51 -16.13 -41.45
C VAL A 180 7.03 -17.52 -41.03
N GLY A 181 6.57 -18.34 -41.97
CA GLY A 181 6.06 -19.69 -41.66
C GLY A 181 4.92 -19.68 -40.63
N ASP A 182 4.80 -20.77 -39.87
CA ASP A 182 3.74 -20.97 -38.86
C ASP A 182 4.16 -20.54 -37.43
N ASN A 183 5.39 -20.03 -37.27
CA ASN A 183 5.95 -19.70 -35.97
C ASN A 183 6.66 -18.34 -35.96
N ASP A 184 6.07 -17.36 -36.66
CA ASP A 184 6.51 -15.96 -36.65
C ASP A 184 8.01 -15.81 -36.97
N GLY A 185 8.53 -16.60 -37.90
CA GLY A 185 9.90 -16.54 -38.35
C GLY A 185 10.96 -17.13 -37.42
N LEU A 186 10.59 -17.67 -36.25
CA LEU A 186 11.55 -18.27 -35.32
C LEU A 186 12.28 -19.49 -35.93
N SER A 187 11.66 -20.21 -36.87
CA SER A 187 12.37 -21.28 -37.61
C SER A 187 12.99 -20.79 -38.93
N GLY A 188 12.39 -19.78 -39.57
CA GLY A 188 12.84 -19.26 -40.87
C GLY A 188 13.95 -18.21 -40.80
N GLY A 189 14.16 -17.58 -39.64
CA GLY A 189 15.13 -16.51 -39.42
C GLY A 189 16.55 -16.92 -39.77
N ALA A 190 16.96 -18.15 -39.44
CA ALA A 190 18.30 -18.64 -39.77
C ALA A 190 18.51 -18.75 -41.29
N VAL A 191 17.46 -19.11 -42.02
CA VAL A 191 17.47 -19.18 -43.49
C VAL A 191 17.44 -17.78 -44.09
N LEU A 192 16.70 -16.84 -43.49
CA LEU A 192 16.68 -15.44 -43.89
C LEU A 192 18.06 -14.79 -43.73
N ALA A 193 18.66 -14.89 -42.54
CA ALA A 193 20.01 -14.38 -42.26
C ALA A 193 21.04 -14.98 -43.21
N THR A 194 20.92 -16.27 -43.52
CA THR A 194 21.74 -16.94 -44.53
C THR A 194 21.64 -16.29 -45.90
N HIS A 195 20.42 -16.05 -46.40
CA HIS A 195 20.24 -15.40 -47.69
C HIS A 195 20.67 -13.92 -47.67
N ALA A 196 20.49 -13.21 -46.55
CA ALA A 196 20.91 -11.84 -46.36
C ALA A 196 22.43 -11.70 -46.50
N VAL A 197 23.18 -12.54 -45.79
CA VAL A 197 24.65 -12.59 -45.85
C VAL A 197 25.13 -12.99 -47.24
N ASP A 198 24.53 -14.01 -47.87
CA ASP A 198 24.88 -14.44 -49.23
C ASP A 198 24.63 -13.31 -50.26
N ALA A 199 23.57 -12.51 -50.09
CA ALA A 199 23.27 -11.37 -50.95
C ALA A 199 24.26 -10.20 -50.75
N ALA A 200 24.63 -9.91 -49.50
CA ALA A 200 25.64 -8.91 -49.18
C ALA A 200 27.03 -9.30 -49.74
N GLU A 201 27.44 -10.56 -49.59
CA GLU A 201 28.66 -11.10 -50.22
C GLU A 201 28.63 -10.92 -51.73
N ALA A 202 27.52 -11.30 -52.39
CA ALA A 202 27.36 -11.14 -53.83
C ALA A 202 27.42 -9.67 -54.29
N ALA A 203 27.05 -8.73 -53.42
CA ALA A 203 27.16 -7.29 -53.64
C ALA A 203 28.58 -6.74 -53.39
N GLY A 204 29.51 -7.57 -52.92
CA GLY A 204 30.91 -7.23 -52.68
C GLY A 204 31.21 -6.64 -51.31
N VAL A 205 30.36 -6.92 -50.30
CA VAL A 205 30.63 -6.55 -48.91
C VAL A 205 31.85 -7.34 -48.41
N ASN A 206 32.78 -6.65 -47.72
CA ASN A 206 33.94 -7.29 -47.11
C ASN A 206 33.67 -7.50 -45.61
N PHE A 207 33.35 -8.73 -45.21
CA PHE A 207 32.99 -9.09 -43.84
C PHE A 207 34.16 -9.03 -42.86
N SER A 208 35.40 -9.13 -43.34
CA SER A 208 36.59 -9.07 -42.46
C SER A 208 36.75 -7.75 -41.71
N LEU A 209 36.05 -6.69 -42.14
CA LEU A 209 36.05 -5.38 -41.47
C LEU A 209 35.25 -5.36 -40.16
N TYR A 210 34.38 -6.36 -39.94
CA TYR A 210 33.45 -6.45 -38.81
C TYR A 210 33.79 -7.62 -37.88
N ALA A 211 34.94 -8.25 -38.08
CA ALA A 211 35.34 -9.40 -37.29
C ALA A 211 35.78 -8.98 -35.89
N ASP A 212 35.29 -9.71 -34.90
CA ASP A 212 35.77 -9.62 -33.53
C ASP A 212 37.13 -10.33 -33.36
N GLU A 213 37.63 -10.34 -32.13
CA GLU A 213 38.92 -10.96 -31.79
C GLU A 213 38.94 -12.48 -31.97
N ASP A 214 37.77 -13.11 -32.06
CA ASP A 214 37.57 -14.53 -32.30
C ASP A 214 37.32 -14.85 -33.78
N ASN A 215 37.52 -13.85 -34.64
CA ASN A 215 37.35 -13.95 -36.08
C ASN A 215 35.89 -14.30 -36.46
N GLN A 216 34.94 -13.86 -35.63
CA GLN A 216 33.50 -13.97 -35.81
C GLN A 216 32.90 -12.62 -36.21
N VAL A 217 31.87 -12.65 -37.04
CA VAL A 217 31.12 -11.47 -37.45
C VAL A 217 29.65 -11.70 -37.09
N PRO A 218 29.16 -11.13 -35.97
CA PRO A 218 27.72 -11.05 -35.74
C PRO A 218 27.11 -10.05 -36.72
N VAL A 219 25.96 -10.41 -37.30
CA VAL A 219 25.25 -9.56 -38.28
C VAL A 219 23.89 -9.13 -37.73
N MET A 220 23.51 -7.88 -37.98
CA MET A 220 22.16 -7.39 -37.72
C MET A 220 21.38 -7.42 -39.03
N VAL A 221 20.25 -8.13 -39.07
CA VAL A 221 19.41 -8.26 -40.26
C VAL A 221 18.12 -7.52 -39.99
N VAL A 222 17.83 -6.49 -40.79
CA VAL A 222 16.59 -5.74 -40.70
C VAL A 222 15.67 -6.17 -41.83
N HIS A 223 14.53 -6.76 -41.51
CA HIS A 223 13.57 -7.21 -42.51
C HIS A 223 12.49 -6.15 -42.77
N ALA A 224 11.98 -6.09 -44.00
CA ALA A 224 10.88 -5.19 -44.34
C ALA A 224 9.62 -5.52 -43.52
N GLY A 225 8.88 -4.47 -43.14
CA GLY A 225 7.64 -4.57 -42.35
C GLY A 225 7.82 -4.67 -40.83
N PRO A 226 6.71 -4.79 -40.08
CA PRO A 226 6.72 -4.80 -38.61
C PRO A 226 7.06 -6.17 -38.02
N GLY A 227 7.49 -6.16 -36.75
CA GLY A 227 7.80 -7.35 -35.96
C GLY A 227 6.55 -8.02 -35.37
N ALA A 228 6.59 -9.35 -35.23
CA ALA A 228 5.49 -10.11 -34.66
C ALA A 228 5.28 -9.85 -33.16
N GLU A 229 6.35 -9.49 -32.44
CA GLU A 229 6.33 -9.13 -31.02
C GLU A 229 5.49 -7.87 -30.72
N ALA A 230 5.25 -7.04 -31.73
CA ALA A 230 4.36 -5.88 -31.67
C ALA A 230 2.90 -6.19 -32.05
N GLY A 231 2.54 -7.48 -32.15
CA GLY A 231 1.18 -7.92 -32.49
C GLY A 231 0.87 -7.94 -33.99
N ALA A 232 1.86 -7.71 -34.86
CA ALA A 232 1.68 -7.74 -36.31
C ALA A 232 1.89 -9.14 -36.89
N TYR A 233 1.47 -9.36 -38.14
CA TYR A 233 1.94 -10.51 -38.91
C TYR A 233 3.35 -10.20 -39.41
N GLY A 234 4.33 -10.98 -38.95
CA GLY A 234 5.71 -10.75 -39.33
C GLY A 234 6.68 -11.76 -38.75
N ILE A 235 7.95 -11.42 -38.82
CA ILE A 235 9.02 -12.16 -38.15
C ILE A 235 9.15 -11.57 -36.75
N TRP A 236 9.22 -12.43 -35.73
CA TRP A 236 9.46 -12.07 -34.34
C TRP A 236 10.93 -11.70 -34.17
N SER A 237 11.22 -10.57 -33.54
CA SER A 237 12.60 -10.14 -33.29
C SER A 237 13.37 -11.14 -32.44
N HIS A 238 14.56 -11.54 -32.85
CA HIS A 238 15.34 -12.54 -32.13
C HIS A 238 16.82 -12.54 -32.47
N ARG A 239 17.59 -13.14 -31.56
CA ARG A 239 18.98 -13.49 -31.77
C ARG A 239 19.14 -15.00 -31.86
N SER A 240 19.84 -15.47 -32.88
CA SER A 240 20.12 -16.90 -33.06
C SER A 240 21.41 -17.13 -33.86
N VAL A 241 21.65 -18.37 -34.26
CA VAL A 241 22.78 -18.77 -35.08
C VAL A 241 22.32 -19.27 -36.45
N MET A 242 23.03 -18.86 -37.50
CA MET A 242 22.82 -19.31 -38.87
C MET A 242 23.10 -20.81 -38.97
N SER A 243 22.31 -21.49 -39.79
CA SER A 243 22.50 -22.91 -40.08
C SER A 243 22.28 -23.20 -41.57
N PRO A 244 23.33 -23.51 -42.35
CA PRO A 244 24.75 -23.51 -41.96
C PRO A 244 25.34 -22.10 -41.86
N SER A 245 26.33 -21.91 -40.98
CA SER A 245 27.13 -20.69 -40.94
C SER A 245 27.88 -20.43 -42.25
N ARG A 246 28.38 -19.21 -42.44
CA ARG A 246 29.17 -18.80 -43.62
C ARG A 246 30.60 -18.48 -43.25
N VAL A 247 31.48 -18.68 -44.22
CA VAL A 247 32.89 -18.26 -44.14
C VAL A 247 33.19 -17.46 -45.40
N TYR A 248 33.20 -16.14 -45.25
CA TYR A 248 33.57 -15.19 -46.29
C TYR A 248 34.74 -14.34 -45.78
N ASP A 249 35.59 -13.86 -46.69
CA ASP A 249 36.78 -13.04 -46.36
C ASP A 249 37.70 -13.59 -45.25
N GLY A 250 37.70 -14.91 -45.05
CA GLY A 250 38.49 -15.57 -44.01
C GLY A 250 37.92 -15.45 -42.59
N VAL A 251 36.71 -14.93 -42.43
CA VAL A 251 36.00 -14.75 -41.14
C VAL A 251 34.73 -15.60 -41.09
N MET A 252 34.30 -15.96 -39.88
CA MET A 252 33.10 -16.77 -39.68
C MET A 252 31.91 -15.87 -39.40
N ILE A 253 30.81 -16.12 -40.09
CA ILE A 253 29.55 -15.38 -39.96
C ILE A 253 28.52 -16.40 -39.50
N SER A 254 28.04 -16.26 -38.27
CA SER A 254 27.14 -17.24 -37.67
C SER A 254 26.08 -16.62 -36.78
N ASP A 255 26.46 -15.79 -35.82
CA ASP A 255 25.47 -15.13 -34.96
C ASP A 255 24.73 -14.04 -35.74
N TYR A 256 23.42 -13.96 -35.56
CA TYR A 256 22.62 -12.88 -36.12
C TYR A 256 21.59 -12.37 -35.12
N ALA A 257 21.31 -11.07 -35.18
CA ALA A 257 20.12 -10.43 -34.65
C ALA A 257 19.15 -10.15 -35.81
N MET A 258 17.86 -10.34 -35.57
CA MET A 258 16.79 -10.13 -36.53
C MET A 258 15.85 -9.08 -35.98
N ASP A 259 15.69 -7.97 -36.70
CA ASP A 259 14.92 -6.80 -36.26
C ASP A 259 13.98 -6.33 -37.38
N PRO A 260 12.85 -5.68 -37.06
CA PRO A 260 11.90 -5.18 -38.04
C PRO A 260 12.29 -3.79 -38.55
N GLU A 261 11.80 -3.46 -39.74
CA GLU A 261 11.86 -2.11 -40.30
C GLU A 261 10.92 -1.15 -39.56
N GLU A 262 9.74 -1.65 -39.18
CA GLU A 262 8.62 -0.83 -38.74
C GLU A 262 8.20 -1.13 -37.30
N TYR A 263 7.81 -0.09 -36.58
CA TYR A 263 7.09 -0.20 -35.32
C TYR A 263 6.01 0.88 -35.25
N ALA A 264 4.76 0.47 -34.98
CA ALA A 264 3.60 1.34 -35.16
C ALA A 264 3.71 2.07 -36.52
N GLN A 265 3.29 3.34 -36.61
CA GLN A 265 3.22 4.09 -37.88
C GLN A 265 4.58 4.67 -38.34
N GLY A 266 5.71 4.09 -37.93
CA GLY A 266 7.03 4.64 -38.23
C GLY A 266 8.15 3.61 -38.26
N LEU A 267 9.38 4.12 -38.37
CA LEU A 267 10.61 3.33 -38.28
C LEU A 267 10.66 2.61 -36.93
N SER A 268 11.18 1.39 -36.90
CA SER A 268 11.47 0.65 -35.68
C SER A 268 12.29 1.51 -34.70
N THR A 269 12.06 1.29 -33.41
CA THR A 269 12.64 2.10 -32.34
C THR A 269 13.87 1.43 -31.76
N ILE A 270 14.80 2.20 -31.19
CA ILE A 270 16.11 1.70 -30.75
C ILE A 270 16.06 0.59 -29.69
N GLY A 271 14.99 0.47 -28.92
CA GLY A 271 14.87 -0.47 -27.81
C GLY A 271 15.11 -1.93 -28.19
N VAL A 272 14.48 -2.39 -29.27
CA VAL A 272 14.64 -3.77 -29.79
C VAL A 272 16.09 -4.00 -30.21
N PHE A 273 16.68 -3.07 -30.95
CA PHE A 273 18.09 -3.14 -31.35
C PHE A 273 19.05 -3.16 -30.15
N CYS A 274 18.76 -2.39 -29.09
CA CYS A 274 19.56 -2.37 -27.87
C CYS A 274 19.49 -3.71 -27.12
N HIS A 275 18.29 -4.29 -27.03
CA HIS A 275 18.04 -5.58 -26.40
C HIS A 275 18.75 -6.72 -27.14
N GLU A 276 18.51 -6.84 -28.45
CA GLU A 276 19.09 -7.91 -29.28
C GLU A 276 20.61 -7.82 -29.36
N TRP A 277 21.16 -6.60 -29.41
CA TRP A 277 22.60 -6.42 -29.33
C TRP A 277 23.16 -6.80 -27.94
N GLY A 278 22.38 -6.67 -26.88
CA GLY A 278 22.69 -7.20 -25.54
C GLY A 278 22.93 -8.71 -25.58
N HIS A 279 22.12 -9.46 -26.32
CA HIS A 279 22.31 -10.90 -26.53
C HIS A 279 23.54 -11.23 -27.39
N VAL A 280 23.87 -10.40 -28.38
CA VAL A 280 25.13 -10.53 -29.12
C VAL A 280 26.32 -10.40 -28.16
N LEU A 281 26.22 -9.52 -27.15
CA LEU A 281 27.19 -9.38 -26.06
C LEU A 281 27.04 -10.40 -24.93
N SER A 282 26.23 -11.46 -25.13
CA SER A 282 26.03 -12.57 -24.19
C SER A 282 25.30 -12.23 -22.88
N LEU A 283 24.43 -11.20 -22.89
CA LEU A 283 23.44 -11.00 -21.83
C LEU A 283 22.22 -11.93 -21.99
N PRO A 284 21.64 -12.42 -20.89
CA PRO A 284 20.42 -13.20 -20.92
C PRO A 284 19.18 -12.29 -20.93
N ASP A 285 18.03 -12.87 -21.27
CA ASP A 285 16.75 -12.26 -20.93
C ASP A 285 16.50 -12.27 -19.42
N LEU A 286 15.94 -11.17 -18.95
CA LEU A 286 15.57 -10.91 -17.56
C LEU A 286 14.08 -10.55 -17.41
N TYR A 287 13.28 -10.67 -18.46
CA TYR A 287 11.84 -10.93 -18.33
C TYR A 287 11.59 -12.43 -18.09
N ASP A 288 10.37 -12.81 -17.71
CA ASP A 288 10.02 -14.22 -17.52
C ASP A 288 9.92 -14.97 -18.86
N ILE A 289 10.92 -15.79 -19.16
CA ILE A 289 11.02 -16.55 -20.42
C ILE A 289 10.12 -17.79 -20.44
N ASP A 290 9.45 -18.13 -19.33
CA ASP A 290 8.30 -19.04 -19.41
C ASP A 290 7.08 -18.30 -19.99
N TYR A 291 7.17 -16.99 -20.24
CA TYR A 291 6.11 -16.14 -20.77
C TYR A 291 4.82 -16.29 -19.95
N ASN A 292 4.96 -16.41 -18.63
CA ASN A 292 3.84 -16.41 -17.71
C ASN A 292 3.29 -14.98 -17.65
N PRO A 293 2.04 -14.72 -18.11
CA PRO A 293 1.49 -13.36 -18.12
C PRO A 293 1.37 -12.76 -16.72
N GLY A 294 1.42 -13.58 -15.67
CA GLY A 294 1.48 -13.13 -14.28
C GLY A 294 2.90 -12.84 -13.78
N SER A 295 3.85 -12.46 -14.62
CA SER A 295 5.26 -12.27 -14.25
C SER A 295 6.00 -11.39 -15.28
N GLN A 296 6.67 -10.32 -14.81
CA GLN A 296 7.38 -9.33 -15.64
C GLN A 296 8.90 -9.46 -15.55
N GLY A 297 9.42 -10.36 -14.70
CA GLY A 297 10.86 -10.42 -14.38
C GLY A 297 11.35 -9.11 -13.78
N LEU A 298 12.32 -8.44 -14.42
CA LEU A 298 12.78 -7.11 -14.00
C LEU A 298 11.90 -5.94 -14.49
N GLY A 299 10.87 -6.22 -15.29
CA GLY A 299 9.97 -5.20 -15.83
C GLY A 299 10.71 -4.08 -16.56
N VAL A 300 10.27 -2.85 -16.38
CA VAL A 300 10.84 -1.66 -17.02
C VAL A 300 12.23 -1.31 -16.48
N TYR A 301 12.72 -1.95 -15.41
CA TYR A 301 14.01 -1.63 -14.80
C TYR A 301 15.23 -2.21 -15.52
N SER A 302 15.06 -2.94 -16.61
CA SER A 302 16.20 -3.38 -17.44
C SER A 302 15.81 -3.45 -18.91
N VAL A 303 16.71 -2.97 -19.79
CA VAL A 303 16.57 -3.21 -21.25
C VAL A 303 16.54 -4.70 -21.60
N MET A 304 17.11 -5.57 -20.76
CA MET A 304 17.02 -7.03 -20.95
C MET A 304 15.67 -7.61 -20.50
N SER A 305 14.70 -6.76 -20.17
CA SER A 305 13.34 -7.10 -19.75
C SER A 305 12.34 -6.16 -20.48
N GLY A 306 11.30 -5.68 -19.80
CA GLY A 306 10.33 -4.71 -20.35
C GLY A 306 10.91 -3.31 -20.60
N GLY A 307 12.10 -3.01 -20.09
CA GLY A 307 12.76 -1.71 -20.25
C GLY A 307 13.11 -1.36 -21.69
N SER A 308 13.19 -2.35 -22.60
CA SER A 308 13.37 -2.11 -24.04
C SER A 308 12.17 -1.39 -24.67
N TRP A 309 10.98 -1.48 -24.07
CA TRP A 309 9.76 -0.80 -24.55
C TRP A 309 9.52 0.57 -23.91
N SER A 310 10.39 1.03 -23.00
CA SER A 310 10.24 2.34 -22.36
C SER A 310 10.20 3.49 -23.37
N GLY A 311 9.26 4.43 -23.16
CA GLY A 311 8.96 5.51 -24.11
C GLY A 311 8.50 5.02 -25.49
N GLY A 312 7.79 3.87 -25.54
CA GLY A 312 7.39 3.21 -26.79
C GLY A 312 8.59 2.67 -27.57
N GLY A 313 9.60 2.19 -26.87
CA GLY A 313 10.87 1.68 -27.40
C GLY A 313 11.86 2.73 -27.88
N ARG A 314 11.49 4.02 -27.85
CA ARG A 314 12.39 5.11 -28.26
C ARG A 314 13.41 5.45 -27.19
N LYS A 315 13.09 5.20 -25.92
CA LYS A 315 13.95 5.56 -24.79
C LYS A 315 14.09 4.36 -23.84
N PRO A 316 14.76 3.30 -24.29
CA PRO A 316 14.95 2.11 -23.47
C PRO A 316 15.69 2.47 -22.20
N THR A 317 15.33 1.84 -21.08
CA THR A 317 16.03 2.06 -19.81
C THR A 317 17.44 1.50 -19.87
N GLN A 318 18.33 1.96 -18.99
CA GLN A 318 19.67 1.40 -18.87
C GLN A 318 19.65 -0.10 -18.50
N PHE A 319 20.80 -0.75 -18.67
CA PHE A 319 21.06 -2.08 -18.12
C PHE A 319 20.94 -2.05 -16.59
N ASP A 320 20.41 -3.11 -15.99
CA ASP A 320 20.46 -3.34 -14.55
C ASP A 320 21.89 -3.59 -14.03
N ALA A 321 22.07 -3.50 -12.71
CA ALA A 321 23.35 -3.73 -12.03
C ALA A 321 24.03 -5.05 -12.46
N TYR A 322 23.27 -6.14 -12.57
CA TYR A 322 23.80 -7.45 -12.97
C TYR A 322 24.31 -7.42 -14.41
N SER A 323 23.55 -6.86 -15.34
CA SER A 323 23.94 -6.71 -16.75
C SER A 323 25.17 -5.80 -16.91
N LYS A 324 25.23 -4.66 -16.21
CA LYS A 324 26.41 -3.77 -16.21
C LYS A 324 27.66 -4.47 -15.69
N TRP A 325 27.54 -5.23 -14.59
CA TRP A 325 28.63 -6.04 -14.04
C TRP A 325 29.05 -7.14 -15.02
N ARG A 326 28.10 -7.86 -15.61
CA ARG A 326 28.36 -8.97 -16.54
C ARG A 326 29.14 -8.52 -17.77
N LEU A 327 28.85 -7.33 -18.29
CA LEU A 327 29.58 -6.72 -19.41
C LEU A 327 30.91 -6.05 -19.01
N GLY A 328 31.17 -5.85 -17.72
CA GLY A 328 32.33 -5.09 -17.23
C GLY A 328 32.21 -3.58 -17.44
N PHE A 329 31.00 -3.07 -17.69
CA PHE A 329 30.73 -1.64 -17.80
C PHE A 329 30.95 -0.95 -16.44
N SER A 330 30.45 -1.59 -15.40
CA SER A 330 30.68 -1.25 -14.00
C SER A 330 31.26 -2.45 -13.24
N GLY A 331 32.10 -2.18 -12.24
CA GLY A 331 32.59 -3.20 -11.31
C GLY A 331 31.69 -3.31 -10.09
N VAL A 332 31.85 -4.37 -9.29
CA VAL A 332 31.15 -4.53 -8.01
C VAL A 332 32.13 -4.33 -6.85
N HIS A 333 31.78 -3.42 -5.94
CA HIS A 333 32.44 -3.22 -4.66
C HIS A 333 31.94 -4.27 -3.68
N TRP A 334 32.63 -5.41 -3.62
CA TRP A 334 32.28 -6.50 -2.71
C TRP A 334 32.64 -6.16 -1.26
N LEU A 335 31.66 -6.28 -0.36
CA LEU A 335 31.86 -6.03 1.06
C LEU A 335 32.59 -7.19 1.75
N THR A 336 33.47 -6.84 2.68
CA THR A 336 34.17 -7.79 3.57
C THR A 336 33.92 -7.54 5.05
N GLU A 337 33.23 -6.44 5.36
CA GLU A 337 32.79 -6.01 6.68
C GLU A 337 31.57 -5.10 6.48
N ASN A 338 30.81 -4.85 7.55
CA ASN A 338 29.71 -3.90 7.51
C ASN A 338 30.24 -2.48 7.33
N LEU A 339 29.50 -1.64 6.61
CA LEU A 339 29.84 -0.26 6.32
C LEU A 339 28.71 0.66 6.75
N THR A 340 29.06 1.86 7.19
CA THR A 340 28.10 2.93 7.56
C THR A 340 28.33 4.15 6.70
N ASP A 341 27.28 4.95 6.50
CA ASP A 341 27.29 6.19 5.70
C ASP A 341 27.89 5.99 4.29
N VAL A 342 27.53 4.88 3.61
CA VAL A 342 28.05 4.55 2.28
C VAL A 342 27.45 5.47 1.23
N GLU A 343 28.31 6.08 0.41
CA GLU A 343 27.91 6.96 -0.70
C GLU A 343 27.46 6.17 -1.93
N PHE A 344 26.25 6.45 -2.43
CA PHE A 344 25.69 5.94 -3.67
C PHE A 344 25.43 7.09 -4.65
N PRO A 345 26.40 7.48 -5.47
CA PRO A 345 26.17 8.43 -6.54
C PRO A 345 25.29 7.80 -7.64
N GLN A 346 24.50 8.62 -8.34
CA GLN A 346 23.61 8.14 -9.41
C GLN A 346 24.36 7.33 -10.49
N VAL A 347 23.86 6.14 -10.79
CA VAL A 347 24.58 5.12 -11.56
C VAL A 347 24.65 5.46 -13.04
N GLU A 348 23.79 6.34 -13.55
CA GLU A 348 23.74 6.74 -14.96
C GLU A 348 25.02 7.46 -15.39
N THR A 349 25.75 8.05 -14.43
CA THR A 349 27.00 8.78 -14.69
C THR A 349 28.17 8.32 -13.82
N ASN A 350 27.93 7.48 -12.81
CA ASN A 350 28.95 6.98 -11.90
C ASN A 350 28.91 5.44 -11.85
N PRO A 351 30.00 4.71 -12.18
CA PRO A 351 30.01 3.25 -12.19
C PRO A 351 30.20 2.67 -10.77
N VAL A 352 29.22 2.88 -9.89
CA VAL A 352 29.27 2.43 -8.48
C VAL A 352 28.14 1.45 -8.20
N ILE A 353 28.50 0.20 -7.96
CA ILE A 353 27.60 -0.89 -7.54
C ILE A 353 28.23 -1.58 -6.32
N TYR A 354 27.48 -1.74 -5.25
CA TYR A 354 27.92 -2.50 -4.07
C TYR A 354 27.36 -3.91 -4.10
N GLY A 355 28.15 -4.90 -3.68
CA GLY A 355 27.76 -6.31 -3.66
C GLY A 355 27.82 -6.90 -2.26
N LEU A 356 26.67 -7.40 -1.79
CA LEU A 356 26.51 -8.02 -0.47
C LEU A 356 26.39 -9.54 -0.63
N GLN A 357 27.12 -10.28 0.21
CA GLN A 357 27.08 -11.75 0.27
C GLN A 357 27.21 -12.21 1.71
N LYS A 358 26.41 -13.21 2.09
CA LYS A 358 26.50 -13.89 3.39
C LYS A 358 27.92 -14.36 3.66
N ASN A 359 28.57 -13.77 4.67
CA ASN A 359 29.94 -14.03 5.10
C ASN A 359 31.01 -13.95 3.98
N GLY A 360 30.75 -13.19 2.91
CA GLY A 360 31.61 -13.17 1.72
C GLY A 360 31.86 -14.56 1.13
N ASN A 361 30.90 -15.49 1.30
CA ASN A 361 31.05 -16.88 0.89
C ASN A 361 30.54 -17.09 -0.55
N PRO A 362 31.44 -17.16 -1.55
CA PRO A 362 31.04 -17.38 -2.94
C PRO A 362 30.39 -18.76 -3.17
N ALA A 363 30.47 -19.70 -2.22
CA ALA A 363 29.84 -21.01 -2.33
C ALA A 363 28.31 -20.97 -2.22
N LEU A 364 27.74 -19.88 -1.69
CA LEU A 364 26.28 -19.71 -1.61
C LEU A 364 25.68 -19.30 -2.96
N MET A 365 26.50 -18.82 -3.90
CA MET A 365 26.12 -18.50 -5.28
C MET A 365 24.92 -17.54 -5.41
N GLU A 366 24.58 -16.79 -4.37
CA GLU A 366 23.60 -15.70 -4.38
C GLU A 366 24.26 -14.40 -3.87
N ALA A 367 23.79 -13.24 -4.33
CA ALA A 367 24.27 -11.92 -3.91
C ALA A 367 23.19 -10.84 -4.06
N TRP A 368 23.35 -9.73 -3.34
CA TRP A 368 22.52 -8.53 -3.53
C TRP A 368 23.38 -7.40 -4.09
N PHE A 369 22.99 -6.84 -5.22
CA PHE A 369 23.62 -5.67 -5.82
C PHE A 369 22.81 -4.42 -5.51
N VAL A 370 23.49 -3.37 -5.04
CA VAL A 370 22.86 -2.11 -4.66
C VAL A 370 23.46 -0.98 -5.47
N GLU A 371 22.60 -0.21 -6.14
CA GLU A 371 22.97 0.98 -6.91
C GLU A 371 21.91 2.08 -6.75
N ASN A 372 22.31 3.35 -6.94
CA ASN A 372 21.38 4.48 -6.96
C ASN A 372 20.98 4.77 -8.41
N ARG A 373 19.70 4.67 -8.75
CA ARG A 373 19.17 5.03 -10.07
C ARG A 373 18.29 6.27 -10.00
N GLN A 374 18.50 7.18 -10.93
CA GLN A 374 17.84 8.47 -11.01
C GLN A 374 17.25 8.69 -12.41
N ARG A 375 16.23 9.54 -12.54
CA ARG A 375 15.56 9.83 -13.82
C ARG A 375 16.40 10.73 -14.74
N VAL A 376 17.57 10.26 -15.13
CA VAL A 376 18.54 10.97 -15.99
C VAL A 376 18.86 10.14 -17.22
N GLY A 377 19.26 10.79 -18.32
CA GLY A 377 19.68 10.08 -19.54
C GLY A 377 18.57 9.19 -20.08
N PHE A 378 18.90 7.95 -20.42
CA PHE A 378 17.97 6.91 -20.86
C PHE A 378 16.97 6.47 -19.77
N ASP A 379 17.30 6.65 -18.49
CA ASP A 379 16.44 6.32 -17.36
C ASP A 379 15.43 7.41 -16.99
N SER A 380 15.32 8.50 -17.77
CA SER A 380 14.42 9.61 -17.44
C SER A 380 12.92 9.28 -17.39
N LEU A 381 12.53 8.07 -17.81
CA LEU A 381 11.14 7.60 -17.79
C LEU A 381 10.91 6.49 -16.74
N LEU A 382 11.89 6.21 -15.89
CA LEU A 382 11.72 5.22 -14.82
C LEU A 382 10.53 5.60 -13.92
N PRO A 383 9.68 4.63 -13.55
CA PRO A 383 8.55 4.87 -12.66
C PRO A 383 9.01 5.17 -11.21
N ALA A 384 10.20 4.71 -10.81
CA ALA A 384 10.81 4.98 -9.51
C ALA A 384 12.28 5.46 -9.62
N GLU A 385 12.74 6.20 -8.62
CA GLU A 385 14.12 6.67 -8.47
C GLU A 385 14.56 6.54 -7.01
N GLY A 386 15.81 6.15 -6.77
CA GLY A 386 16.35 5.82 -5.45
C GLY A 386 17.35 4.68 -5.51
N LEU A 387 17.55 3.99 -4.39
CA LEU A 387 18.34 2.76 -4.38
C LEU A 387 17.52 1.61 -4.99
N PHE A 388 18.14 0.87 -5.89
CA PHE A 388 17.65 -0.42 -6.37
C PHE A 388 18.50 -1.52 -5.75
N ILE A 389 17.83 -2.53 -5.19
CA ILE A 389 18.45 -3.71 -4.62
C ILE A 389 18.08 -4.90 -5.51
N TYR A 390 19.09 -5.52 -6.11
CA TYR A 390 18.93 -6.65 -7.02
C TYR A 390 19.39 -7.95 -6.36
N HIS A 391 18.50 -8.91 -6.16
CA HIS A 391 18.86 -10.26 -5.71
C HIS A 391 19.25 -11.12 -6.91
N VAL A 392 20.52 -11.55 -6.92
CA VAL A 392 21.14 -12.31 -8.00
C VAL A 392 21.40 -13.74 -7.55
N ASP A 393 20.83 -14.73 -8.25
CA ASP A 393 21.13 -16.16 -8.08
C ASP A 393 22.00 -16.67 -9.24
N PHE A 394 23.27 -16.91 -8.97
CA PHE A 394 24.24 -17.42 -9.93
C PHE A 394 24.05 -18.91 -10.27
N THR A 395 23.26 -19.66 -9.48
CA THR A 395 22.95 -21.07 -9.77
C THR A 395 21.79 -21.23 -10.76
N VAL A 396 20.96 -20.21 -10.88
CA VAL A 396 19.83 -20.19 -11.82
C VAL A 396 20.35 -19.78 -13.19
N TYR A 397 20.08 -20.59 -14.21
CA TYR A 397 20.56 -20.34 -15.57
C TYR A 397 19.72 -19.31 -16.33
N ALA A 398 18.40 -19.35 -16.14
CA ALA A 398 17.41 -18.60 -16.93
C ALA A 398 16.36 -17.95 -16.02
N GLN A 399 15.77 -16.85 -16.49
CA GLN A 399 14.73 -16.11 -15.78
C GLN A 399 13.36 -16.74 -16.04
N ASN A 400 13.09 -17.94 -15.50
CA ASN A 400 11.88 -18.71 -15.85
C ASN A 400 11.09 -19.26 -14.66
N ASN A 401 11.37 -18.77 -13.45
CA ASN A 401 10.64 -19.17 -12.25
C ASN A 401 10.34 -17.94 -11.40
N PRO A 402 9.07 -17.49 -11.31
CA PRO A 402 8.70 -16.32 -10.53
C PRO A 402 8.91 -16.46 -9.03
N TYR A 403 9.15 -17.68 -8.54
CA TYR A 403 9.49 -17.94 -7.13
C TYR A 403 10.99 -18.04 -6.89
N ARG A 404 11.81 -17.98 -7.94
CA ARG A 404 13.28 -18.07 -7.87
C ARG A 404 13.90 -17.57 -9.17
N TYR A 405 13.98 -16.26 -9.29
CA TYR A 405 14.59 -15.61 -10.45
C TYR A 405 16.11 -15.71 -10.45
N LYS A 406 16.70 -15.50 -11.63
CA LYS A 406 18.14 -15.28 -11.77
C LYS A 406 18.52 -13.91 -11.24
N VAL A 407 17.71 -12.90 -11.54
CA VAL A 407 17.84 -11.54 -11.03
C VAL A 407 16.43 -11.03 -10.69
N ALA A 408 16.22 -10.56 -9.47
CA ALA A 408 14.97 -9.93 -9.02
C ALA A 408 15.26 -8.52 -8.48
N VAL A 409 14.30 -7.61 -8.61
CA VAL A 409 14.30 -6.35 -7.84
C VAL A 409 13.62 -6.63 -6.51
N GLU A 410 14.27 -6.30 -5.41
CA GLU A 410 13.65 -6.28 -4.09
C GLU A 410 12.80 -5.01 -3.98
N GLN A 411 11.50 -5.12 -4.23
CA GLN A 411 10.56 -4.00 -4.32
C GLN A 411 10.30 -3.41 -2.93
N ALA A 412 10.61 -2.13 -2.72
CA ALA A 412 10.53 -1.50 -1.39
C ALA A 412 9.15 -1.57 -0.74
N ASP A 413 8.07 -1.61 -1.51
CA ASP A 413 6.70 -1.71 -1.03
C ASP A 413 6.25 -3.11 -0.57
N GLY A 414 7.06 -4.15 -0.83
CA GLY A 414 6.73 -5.52 -0.48
C GLY A 414 5.59 -6.15 -1.27
N LEU A 415 5.10 -5.50 -2.34
CA LEU A 415 3.97 -6.02 -3.14
C LEU A 415 4.38 -7.13 -4.10
N ASN A 416 5.67 -7.20 -4.45
CA ASN A 416 6.21 -8.14 -5.43
C ASN A 416 5.43 -8.08 -6.77
N SER A 417 5.00 -6.88 -7.17
CA SER A 417 4.08 -6.63 -8.29
C SER A 417 4.68 -7.05 -9.63
N LEU A 418 6.02 -7.04 -9.77
CA LEU A 418 6.72 -7.53 -10.96
C LEU A 418 6.58 -9.04 -11.10
N ALA A 419 6.76 -9.80 -10.01
CA ALA A 419 6.68 -11.26 -10.05
C ALA A 419 5.26 -11.79 -10.21
N PHE A 420 4.25 -11.00 -9.85
CA PHE A 420 2.82 -11.31 -10.03
C PHE A 420 2.18 -10.68 -11.27
N GLY A 421 2.95 -9.91 -12.04
CA GLY A 421 2.47 -9.26 -13.26
C GLY A 421 1.37 -8.23 -13.03
N TRP A 422 1.30 -7.64 -11.83
CA TRP A 422 0.36 -6.57 -11.49
C TRP A 422 0.81 -5.20 -11.98
N SER A 423 2.12 -5.05 -12.20
CA SER A 423 2.77 -3.84 -12.70
C SER A 423 4.04 -4.22 -13.45
N SER A 424 4.46 -3.39 -14.41
CA SER A 424 5.79 -3.46 -15.05
C SER A 424 6.84 -2.62 -14.32
N GLY A 425 6.45 -1.94 -13.24
CA GLY A 425 7.27 -1.13 -12.35
C GLY A 425 6.48 0.09 -11.88
N ASP A 426 6.58 0.44 -10.60
CA ASP A 426 5.89 1.57 -9.97
C ASP A 426 6.75 2.28 -8.91
N ALA A 427 6.26 3.41 -8.40
CA ALA A 427 7.00 4.28 -7.48
C ALA A 427 7.36 3.62 -6.12
N GLY A 428 6.75 2.47 -5.80
CA GLY A 428 7.01 1.69 -4.59
C GLY A 428 8.20 0.73 -4.71
N ASP A 429 8.79 0.58 -5.89
CA ASP A 429 9.84 -0.43 -6.10
C ASP A 429 11.24 0.01 -5.65
N ALA A 430 11.57 1.29 -5.81
CA ALA A 430 12.87 1.84 -5.38
C ALA A 430 12.85 2.18 -3.88
N TRP A 431 14.03 2.22 -3.25
CA TRP A 431 14.18 2.58 -1.84
C TRP A 431 14.68 4.03 -1.70
N PRO A 432 14.07 4.90 -0.86
CA PRO A 432 12.93 4.60 0.01
C PRO A 432 11.57 4.65 -0.70
N GLY A 433 11.54 5.11 -1.96
CA GLY A 433 10.35 5.07 -2.81
C GLY A 433 9.15 5.85 -2.28
N SER A 434 7.96 5.58 -2.82
CA SER A 434 6.71 6.19 -2.36
C SER A 434 6.23 5.66 -1.00
N THR A 435 6.74 4.52 -0.54
CA THR A 435 6.41 3.93 0.77
C THR A 435 7.28 4.44 1.89
N ASN A 436 8.34 5.20 1.57
CA ASN A 436 9.31 5.72 2.54
C ASN A 436 10.00 4.61 3.36
N ASN A 437 10.14 3.41 2.78
CA ASN A 437 10.78 2.28 3.46
C ASN A 437 12.30 2.43 3.43
N ARG A 438 12.94 2.44 4.60
CA ARG A 438 14.37 2.78 4.74
C ARG A 438 15.23 1.63 5.23
N GLU A 439 14.68 0.42 5.23
CA GLU A 439 15.33 -0.77 5.76
C GLU A 439 14.93 -2.01 4.94
N PHE A 440 15.95 -2.73 4.45
CA PHE A 440 15.85 -4.04 3.83
C PHE A 440 16.77 -5.01 4.59
N GLY A 441 16.25 -6.16 5.01
CA GLY A 441 16.97 -7.18 5.77
C GLY A 441 16.18 -8.47 5.95
N ASP A 442 16.67 -9.41 6.76
CA ASP A 442 16.04 -10.74 6.91
C ASP A 442 14.64 -10.72 7.53
N PHE A 443 14.26 -9.64 8.22
CA PHE A 443 12.98 -9.54 8.93
C PHE A 443 12.04 -8.48 8.34
N THR A 444 12.42 -7.88 7.20
CA THR A 444 11.60 -6.91 6.49
C THR A 444 10.69 -7.59 5.47
N VAL A 445 9.81 -6.83 4.82
CA VAL A 445 9.04 -7.27 3.66
C VAL A 445 9.35 -6.30 2.51
N PRO A 446 10.04 -6.73 1.44
CA PRO A 446 10.60 -8.07 1.20
C PRO A 446 11.73 -8.40 2.19
N ASN A 447 11.99 -9.70 2.39
CA ASN A 447 13.06 -10.16 3.27
C ASN A 447 14.33 -10.47 2.45
N ALA A 448 15.48 -10.46 3.12
CA ALA A 448 16.76 -10.77 2.49
C ALA A 448 17.14 -12.27 2.55
N HIS A 449 16.18 -13.20 2.63
CA HIS A 449 16.51 -14.63 2.68
C HIS A 449 17.09 -15.16 1.37
N THR A 450 17.84 -16.25 1.45
CA THR A 450 18.35 -16.94 0.25
C THR A 450 17.26 -17.73 -0.47
N ASN A 451 17.24 -17.66 -1.80
CA ASN A 451 16.28 -18.36 -2.65
C ASN A 451 16.37 -19.90 -2.55
N ALA A 452 17.58 -20.43 -2.30
CA ALA A 452 17.79 -21.87 -2.28
C ALA A 452 17.08 -22.60 -1.13
N ASP A 453 16.96 -21.97 0.04
CA ASP A 453 16.48 -22.61 1.28
C ASP A 453 15.67 -21.71 2.21
N ASP A 454 15.33 -20.48 1.79
CA ASP A 454 14.60 -19.48 2.58
C ASP A 454 15.26 -19.21 3.95
N SER A 455 16.60 -19.22 3.96
CA SER A 455 17.38 -18.99 5.19
C SER A 455 17.85 -17.55 5.30
N PRO A 456 17.90 -16.97 6.52
CA PRO A 456 18.45 -15.64 6.75
C PRO A 456 19.84 -15.47 6.16
N SER A 457 20.02 -14.42 5.35
CA SER A 457 21.30 -14.10 4.70
C SER A 457 22.24 -13.31 5.62
N LYS A 458 21.67 -12.58 6.59
CA LYS A 458 22.26 -11.58 7.47
C LYS A 458 22.72 -10.30 6.78
N ILE A 459 22.35 -10.12 5.51
CA ILE A 459 22.64 -8.88 4.81
C ILE A 459 21.58 -7.83 5.15
N GLY A 460 21.94 -6.57 5.03
CA GLY A 460 21.00 -5.48 5.23
C GLY A 460 21.40 -4.20 4.52
N VAL A 461 20.41 -3.41 4.14
CA VAL A 461 20.55 -2.04 3.60
C VAL A 461 19.60 -1.17 4.40
N TRP A 462 20.12 -0.27 5.23
CA TRP A 462 19.30 0.47 6.18
C TRP A 462 19.77 1.92 6.37
N ASP A 463 18.96 2.75 7.03
CA ASP A 463 19.16 4.20 7.12
C ASP A 463 19.30 4.86 5.73
N ILE A 464 18.47 4.40 4.80
CA ILE A 464 18.47 4.87 3.42
C ILE A 464 18.02 6.33 3.39
N SER A 465 18.85 7.23 2.82
CA SER A 465 18.55 8.65 2.69
C SER A 465 17.38 8.93 1.73
N ASP A 466 16.93 10.18 1.67
CA ASP A 466 16.04 10.63 0.59
C ASP A 466 16.68 10.41 -0.78
N SER A 467 15.85 10.17 -1.80
CA SER A 467 16.29 10.01 -3.18
C SER A 467 16.90 11.31 -3.70
N ASP A 468 18.15 11.23 -4.14
CA ASP A 468 18.91 12.33 -4.75
C ASP A 468 20.01 11.71 -5.65
N SER A 469 20.66 12.56 -6.45
CA SER A 469 21.86 12.28 -7.22
C SER A 469 23.01 11.67 -6.42
N LEU A 470 23.03 11.86 -5.09
CA LEU A 470 23.91 11.21 -4.14
C LEU A 470 23.09 10.76 -2.92
N MET A 471 23.00 9.45 -2.72
CA MET A 471 22.30 8.84 -1.58
C MET A 471 23.29 8.24 -0.58
N TYR A 472 22.79 8.00 0.63
CA TYR A 472 23.53 7.35 1.72
C TYR A 472 22.74 6.16 2.25
N ALA A 473 23.44 5.09 2.64
CA ALA A 473 22.87 3.98 3.39
C ALA A 473 23.95 3.21 4.16
N ASN A 474 23.54 2.47 5.18
CA ASN A 474 24.36 1.50 5.89
C ASN A 474 24.22 0.12 5.23
N LEU A 475 25.31 -0.64 5.17
CA LEU A 475 25.37 -1.95 4.51
C LEU A 475 25.91 -3.03 5.45
N ASP A 476 25.12 -4.08 5.65
CA ASP A 476 25.45 -5.20 6.52
C ASP A 476 25.74 -6.48 5.73
N ILE A 477 26.75 -7.25 6.16
CA ILE A 477 26.97 -8.65 5.75
C ILE A 477 26.92 -9.62 6.93
N GLU A 478 26.74 -9.07 8.13
CA GLU A 478 26.36 -9.72 9.38
C GLU A 478 25.43 -8.75 10.14
N TYR A 479 24.57 -9.24 11.04
CA TYR A 479 23.65 -8.38 11.80
C TYR A 479 24.37 -7.30 12.61
N SER A 480 24.22 -6.02 12.26
CA SER A 480 24.81 -4.91 13.03
C SER A 480 23.95 -4.45 14.21
N HIS A 481 22.65 -4.74 14.18
CA HIS A 481 21.69 -4.20 15.11
C HIS A 481 20.65 -5.22 15.58
N PRO A 482 20.01 -4.97 16.73
CA PRO A 482 18.88 -5.77 17.15
C PRO A 482 17.68 -5.57 16.21
N TYR A 483 16.86 -6.62 16.07
CA TYR A 483 15.54 -6.56 15.45
C TYR A 483 14.52 -6.94 16.51
N VAL A 484 13.85 -5.95 17.09
CA VAL A 484 13.12 -6.11 18.35
C VAL A 484 11.70 -6.60 18.07
N VAL A 485 11.27 -7.63 18.77
CA VAL A 485 9.90 -8.14 18.71
C VAL A 485 9.32 -8.31 20.11
N LEU A 486 8.01 -8.12 20.19
CA LEU A 486 7.17 -8.49 21.32
C LEU A 486 7.02 -10.03 21.40
N GLU A 487 6.95 -10.57 22.61
CA GLU A 487 6.77 -12.01 22.88
C GLU A 487 5.48 -12.27 23.67
N GLY A 488 4.47 -12.95 23.09
CA GLY A 488 3.23 -13.30 23.81
C GLY A 488 2.49 -12.08 24.38
N ASP A 489 1.94 -12.20 25.60
CA ASP A 489 1.31 -11.10 26.37
C ASP A 489 2.39 -10.17 26.97
N SER A 490 3.18 -9.59 26.08
CA SER A 490 4.45 -8.93 26.37
C SER A 490 4.30 -7.51 26.92
N ILE A 491 3.11 -6.93 26.84
CA ILE A 491 2.77 -5.67 27.49
C ILE A 491 1.79 -6.01 28.60
N THR A 492 2.19 -5.74 29.83
CA THR A 492 1.35 -5.96 31.01
C THR A 492 1.19 -4.65 31.77
N MET A 493 -0.05 -4.31 32.09
CA MET A 493 -0.40 -3.12 32.85
C MET A 493 -1.08 -3.52 34.16
N SER A 494 -0.79 -2.80 35.23
CA SER A 494 -1.35 -3.02 36.57
C SER A 494 -1.36 -1.73 37.37
N ASP A 495 -2.24 -1.63 38.36
CA ASP A 495 -2.48 -0.44 39.19
C ASP A 495 -2.20 -0.73 40.69
N PRO A 496 -0.96 -1.08 41.08
CA PRO A 496 -0.71 -1.56 42.44
C PRO A 496 -0.88 -0.46 43.52
N ALA A 497 -1.42 -0.86 44.68
CA ALA A 497 -1.45 -0.01 45.86
C ALA A 497 -0.02 0.41 46.32
N PRO A 498 0.19 1.65 46.81
CA PRO A 498 -0.82 2.64 47.21
C PRO A 498 -1.25 3.62 46.10
N GLY A 499 -0.88 3.36 44.83
CA GLY A 499 -1.19 4.21 43.69
C GLY A 499 -2.42 3.81 42.89
N GLY A 500 -2.88 2.57 43.00
CA GLY A 500 -4.20 2.09 42.52
C GLY A 500 -4.79 1.10 43.52
N ASP A 501 -5.69 0.24 43.07
CA ASP A 501 -6.40 -0.73 43.92
C ASP A 501 -6.13 -2.21 43.57
N GLY A 502 -5.51 -2.47 42.43
CA GLY A 502 -5.05 -3.76 41.95
C GLY A 502 -6.15 -4.61 41.31
N ASP A 503 -7.24 -4.00 40.85
CA ASP A 503 -8.34 -4.69 40.19
C ASP A 503 -8.13 -4.86 38.67
N GLY A 504 -7.16 -4.16 38.09
CA GLY A 504 -6.84 -4.19 36.67
C GLY A 504 -7.75 -3.32 35.79
N VAL A 505 -8.56 -2.47 36.39
CA VAL A 505 -9.27 -1.35 35.78
C VAL A 505 -8.43 -0.11 36.01
N PHE A 506 -8.29 0.76 35.01
CA PHE A 506 -7.41 1.93 35.09
C PHE A 506 -8.26 3.20 35.14
N ILE A 507 -8.59 3.68 36.32
CA ILE A 507 -9.52 4.81 36.53
C ILE A 507 -8.80 6.09 36.96
N GLN A 508 -9.54 7.19 36.99
CA GLN A 508 -9.02 8.48 37.44
C GLN A 508 -8.45 8.42 38.87
N GLY A 509 -7.34 9.12 39.10
CA GLY A 509 -6.64 9.13 40.38
C GLY A 509 -5.61 8.00 40.54
N GLU A 510 -5.58 7.01 39.63
CA GLU A 510 -4.69 5.86 39.76
C GLU A 510 -3.32 6.09 39.13
N THR A 511 -2.34 5.33 39.65
CA THR A 511 -1.00 5.20 39.11
C THR A 511 -0.87 3.80 38.50
N VAL A 512 -0.52 3.76 37.22
CA VAL A 512 -0.42 2.53 36.44
C VAL A 512 1.04 2.20 36.17
N GLU A 513 1.42 0.97 36.46
CA GLU A 513 2.69 0.36 36.13
C GLU A 513 2.57 -0.49 34.85
N MET A 514 3.47 -0.26 33.90
CA MET A 514 3.54 -1.00 32.63
C MET A 514 4.88 -1.71 32.49
N ASN A 515 4.84 -3.03 32.30
CA ASN A 515 6.04 -3.84 32.02
C ASN A 515 6.02 -4.32 30.57
N ILE A 516 7.19 -4.33 29.95
CA ILE A 516 7.38 -4.73 28.56
C ILE A 516 8.39 -5.88 28.49
N GLU A 517 8.05 -6.94 27.75
CA GLU A 517 8.91 -8.06 27.39
C GLU A 517 9.24 -8.01 25.89
N VAL A 518 10.52 -8.01 25.55
CA VAL A 518 10.98 -8.03 24.16
C VAL A 518 12.08 -9.05 23.93
N ARG A 519 12.22 -9.53 22.70
CA ARG A 519 13.37 -10.32 22.24
C ARG A 519 13.93 -9.71 20.97
N SER A 520 15.23 -9.87 20.74
CA SER A 520 15.83 -9.49 19.46
C SER A 520 15.92 -10.71 18.56
N LEU A 521 15.32 -10.74 17.37
CA LEU A 521 15.43 -11.90 16.46
C LEU A 521 16.80 -12.00 15.78
N ALA A 522 17.48 -10.86 15.63
CA ALA A 522 18.82 -10.75 15.05
C ALA A 522 19.68 -9.77 15.84
N GLY A 523 21.01 -9.87 15.71
CA GLY A 523 21.96 -8.98 16.40
C GLY A 523 21.86 -9.01 17.94
N GLY A 524 22.80 -8.31 18.59
CA GLY A 524 22.74 -8.01 20.01
C GLY A 524 22.49 -6.52 20.22
N GLY A 525 21.57 -6.17 21.12
CA GLY A 525 21.30 -4.79 21.51
C GLY A 525 21.85 -4.49 22.91
N PHE A 526 22.75 -3.51 23.03
CA PHE A 526 23.31 -3.12 24.33
C PHE A 526 22.59 -1.90 24.90
N ASN A 527 22.60 -1.80 26.24
CA ASN A 527 21.92 -0.74 26.98
C ASN A 527 20.48 -0.44 26.50
N PRO A 528 19.63 -1.46 26.27
CA PRO A 528 18.27 -1.23 25.80
C PRO A 528 17.44 -0.45 26.83
N VAL A 529 16.61 0.45 26.31
CA VAL A 529 15.72 1.33 27.07
C VAL A 529 14.36 1.39 26.38
N ALA A 530 13.28 1.33 27.14
CA ALA A 530 11.93 1.60 26.67
C ALA A 530 11.55 3.04 27.00
N ILE A 531 11.01 3.77 26.03
CA ILE A 531 10.55 5.15 26.17
C ILE A 531 9.06 5.20 25.88
N LEU A 532 8.27 5.71 26.82
CA LEU A 532 6.83 5.82 26.72
C LEU A 532 6.39 7.21 26.24
N THR A 533 5.49 7.22 25.27
CA THR A 533 4.70 8.39 24.86
C THR A 533 3.23 8.01 24.89
N ILE A 534 2.39 8.94 25.36
CA ILE A 534 0.94 8.78 25.42
C ILE A 534 0.33 9.94 24.63
N ASP A 535 -0.69 9.67 23.81
CA ASP A 535 -1.34 10.68 22.97
C ASP A 535 -2.12 11.75 23.79
N ARG A 536 -2.38 11.48 25.07
CA ARG A 536 -3.06 12.35 26.02
C ARG A 536 -2.08 13.17 26.86
N GLN A 537 -2.16 14.49 26.71
CA GLN A 537 -1.29 15.43 27.45
C GLN A 537 -1.69 15.60 28.91
N GLU A 538 -2.94 15.28 29.27
CA GLU A 538 -3.40 15.35 30.66
C GLU A 538 -2.78 14.26 31.56
N ILE A 539 -2.37 13.13 30.98
CA ILE A 539 -1.79 12.00 31.71
C ILE A 539 -0.35 12.31 32.09
N GLU A 540 -0.05 12.23 33.38
CA GLU A 540 1.28 12.51 33.89
C GLU A 540 2.16 11.27 33.78
N ILE A 541 3.15 11.29 32.89
CA ILE A 541 4.18 10.24 32.82
C ILE A 541 5.18 10.46 33.97
N LEU A 542 5.18 9.56 34.95
CA LEU A 542 6.04 9.62 36.13
C LEU A 542 7.43 9.02 35.85
N ASP A 543 7.46 7.84 35.23
CA ASP A 543 8.67 7.16 34.78
C ASP A 543 8.47 6.71 33.32
N GLY A 544 8.84 7.60 32.39
CA GLY A 544 8.65 7.40 30.94
C GLY A 544 9.83 6.79 30.22
N GLU A 545 10.95 6.55 30.90
CA GLU A 545 12.16 5.97 30.30
C GLU A 545 12.79 4.96 31.26
N VAL A 546 12.78 3.68 30.90
CA VAL A 546 13.26 2.60 31.78
C VAL A 546 14.20 1.63 31.06
N PRO A 547 15.32 1.20 31.69
CA PRO A 547 16.23 0.24 31.09
C PRO A 547 15.67 -1.19 31.18
N PHE A 548 16.20 -2.12 30.36
CA PHE A 548 15.93 -3.55 30.54
C PHE A 548 16.96 -4.23 31.46
N HIS A 549 16.62 -5.41 31.97
CA HIS A 549 17.47 -6.22 32.85
C HIS A 549 18.81 -6.63 32.25
N ALA A 550 18.87 -6.87 30.94
CA ALA A 550 20.08 -7.30 30.24
C ALA A 550 20.05 -6.90 28.75
N PRO A 551 21.18 -7.04 28.04
CA PRO A 551 21.23 -6.84 26.60
C PRO A 551 20.23 -7.72 25.81
N LEU A 552 19.65 -7.15 24.76
CA LEU A 552 18.76 -7.86 23.85
C LEU A 552 19.55 -8.90 23.06
N ASN A 553 18.98 -10.09 22.89
CA ASN A 553 19.64 -11.18 22.16
C ASN A 553 18.63 -12.20 21.59
N PRO A 554 19.04 -13.05 20.65
CA PRO A 554 18.16 -14.05 20.02
C PRO A 554 17.71 -15.22 20.89
N ILE A 555 18.35 -15.44 22.04
CA ILE A 555 18.17 -16.65 22.85
C ILE A 555 17.12 -16.44 23.95
N PHE A 556 17.11 -15.25 24.56
CA PHE A 556 16.27 -14.96 25.73
C PHE A 556 15.52 -13.64 25.55
N SER A 557 14.23 -13.63 25.86
CA SER A 557 13.48 -12.41 26.06
C SER A 557 14.00 -11.62 27.27
N GLN A 558 13.83 -10.31 27.23
CA GLN A 558 14.23 -9.36 28.24
C GLN A 558 13.03 -8.53 28.65
N HIS A 559 12.90 -8.29 29.95
CA HIS A 559 11.89 -7.41 30.51
C HIS A 559 12.52 -6.10 30.97
N THR A 560 11.69 -5.06 31.02
CA THR A 560 12.01 -3.80 31.69
C THR A 560 12.48 -4.08 33.13
N LEU A 561 13.55 -3.40 33.56
CA LEU A 561 14.17 -3.55 34.89
C LEU A 561 13.25 -3.04 36.00
N VAL A 562 12.49 -2.02 35.66
CA VAL A 562 11.43 -1.39 36.45
C VAL A 562 10.28 -1.06 35.48
N PRO A 563 9.03 -1.02 35.94
CA PRO A 563 7.92 -0.65 35.09
C PRO A 563 8.03 0.81 34.63
N LEU A 564 7.51 1.10 33.43
CA LEU A 564 7.10 2.45 33.07
C LEU A 564 5.92 2.84 33.94
N VAL A 565 5.84 4.10 34.37
CA VAL A 565 4.81 4.55 35.31
C VAL A 565 4.15 5.82 34.80
N PHE A 566 2.82 5.86 34.84
CA PHE A 566 2.04 7.06 34.56
C PHE A 566 0.86 7.19 35.54
N HIS A 567 0.35 8.40 35.70
CA HIS A 567 -0.75 8.74 36.58
C HIS A 567 -1.92 9.33 35.79
N ILE A 568 -3.11 8.79 36.05
CA ILE A 568 -4.37 9.24 35.45
C ILE A 568 -4.93 10.35 36.36
N PRO A 569 -5.14 11.58 35.85
CA PRO A 569 -5.61 12.68 36.69
C PRO A 569 -7.03 12.45 37.20
N GLU A 570 -7.37 13.03 38.34
CA GLU A 570 -8.67 12.88 39.03
C GLU A 570 -9.87 13.34 38.18
N ASP A 571 -9.66 14.26 37.24
CA ASP A 571 -10.67 14.79 36.33
C ASP A 571 -10.61 14.16 34.93
N PHE A 572 -9.88 13.04 34.76
CA PHE A 572 -9.74 12.38 33.47
C PHE A 572 -11.09 11.89 32.93
N GLU A 573 -11.43 12.34 31.72
CA GLU A 573 -12.58 11.80 31.00
C GLU A 573 -12.21 10.49 30.32
N ALA A 574 -13.01 9.45 30.60
CA ALA A 574 -12.78 8.10 30.09
C ALA A 574 -12.59 8.10 28.57
N SER A 575 -11.53 7.40 28.12
CA SER A 575 -11.14 7.42 26.73
C SER A 575 -10.28 6.23 26.29
N ILE A 576 -10.35 5.93 24.99
CA ILE A 576 -9.41 5.02 24.33
C ILE A 576 -8.13 5.82 24.10
N THR A 577 -7.07 5.45 24.79
CA THR A 577 -5.78 6.14 24.81
C THR A 577 -4.78 5.37 23.97
N GLU A 578 -4.01 6.05 23.13
CA GLU A 578 -2.96 5.46 22.31
C GLU A 578 -1.59 5.59 22.98
N PHE A 579 -0.92 4.45 23.14
CA PHE A 579 0.40 4.35 23.72
C PHE A 579 1.41 4.06 22.63
N THR A 580 2.52 4.79 22.64
CA THR A 580 3.69 4.53 21.80
C THR A 580 4.87 4.21 22.69
N ILE A 581 5.45 3.03 22.52
CA ILE A 581 6.68 2.60 23.16
C ILE A 581 7.79 2.60 22.12
N GLU A 582 8.85 3.35 22.36
CA GLU A 582 10.07 3.28 21.58
C GLU A 582 11.12 2.46 22.33
N ILE A 583 11.55 1.34 21.76
CA ILE A 583 12.68 0.56 22.25
C ILE A 583 13.94 1.08 21.59
N VAL A 584 14.83 1.65 22.39
CA VAL A 584 16.11 2.19 21.92
C VAL A 584 17.27 1.36 22.44
N SER A 585 18.28 1.12 21.61
CA SER A 585 19.47 0.38 22.02
C SER A 585 20.72 0.75 21.20
N ASP A 586 21.89 0.40 21.74
CA ASP A 586 23.18 0.58 21.09
C ASP A 586 23.54 -0.66 20.23
N SER A 587 24.28 -0.46 19.14
CA SER A 587 24.84 -1.57 18.35
C SER A 587 25.81 -2.41 19.20
N GLN A 588 25.86 -3.72 18.94
CA GLN A 588 26.95 -4.56 19.42
C GLN A 588 28.35 -4.14 18.93
N TYR A 589 28.44 -3.44 17.79
CA TYR A 589 29.71 -2.98 17.20
C TYR A 589 30.13 -1.59 17.68
N PHE A 590 29.17 -0.78 18.14
CA PHE A 590 29.38 0.59 18.63
C PHE A 590 28.69 0.82 19.98
N PRO A 591 29.21 0.27 21.11
CA PRO A 591 28.58 0.37 22.43
C PRO A 591 28.75 1.76 23.08
N GLY A 592 28.62 2.83 22.29
CA GLY A 592 28.97 4.21 22.65
C GLY A 592 27.90 4.96 23.46
N GLY A 593 26.72 4.38 23.67
CA GLY A 593 25.58 5.05 24.33
C GLY A 593 24.84 6.03 23.40
N ASP A 594 24.85 5.79 22.10
CA ASP A 594 24.24 6.64 21.07
C ASP A 594 22.75 6.33 20.84
N ARG A 595 22.24 5.20 21.36
CA ARG A 595 20.81 4.79 21.27
C ARG A 595 20.29 4.85 19.83
N THR A 596 21.14 4.44 18.90
CA THR A 596 20.94 4.65 17.47
C THR A 596 19.84 3.76 16.89
N PHE A 597 19.61 2.57 17.45
CA PHE A 597 18.57 1.66 16.98
C PHE A 597 17.29 1.90 17.73
N ARG A 598 16.21 2.14 16.98
CA ARG A 598 14.90 2.54 17.48
C ARG A 598 13.87 1.62 16.85
N ASP A 599 13.08 0.98 17.69
CA ASP A 599 11.95 0.17 17.27
C ASP A 599 10.69 0.72 17.95
N THR A 600 9.59 0.87 17.21
CA THR A 600 8.39 1.55 17.72
C THR A 600 7.21 0.59 17.77
N ILE A 601 6.54 0.57 18.92
CA ILE A 601 5.39 -0.28 19.21
C ILE A 601 4.22 0.62 19.60
N GLN A 602 3.08 0.44 18.94
CA GLN A 602 1.86 1.19 19.23
C GLN A 602 0.72 0.26 19.63
N PHE A 603 -0.05 0.65 20.64
CA PHE A 603 -1.26 -0.06 21.07
C PHE A 603 -2.25 0.90 21.74
N GLN A 604 -3.49 0.43 21.94
CA GLN A 604 -4.56 1.22 22.56
C GLN A 604 -5.05 0.55 23.85
N GLN A 605 -5.41 1.37 24.84
CA GLN A 605 -5.97 0.92 26.12
C GLN A 605 -7.04 1.90 26.59
N VAL A 606 -8.14 1.37 27.16
CA VAL A 606 -9.19 2.18 27.79
C VAL A 606 -8.71 2.62 29.16
N LEU A 607 -8.86 3.93 29.45
CA LEU A 607 -8.61 4.55 30.74
C LEU A 607 -9.85 5.35 31.19
N GLY A 608 -10.06 5.47 32.50
CA GLY A 608 -11.17 6.20 33.15
C GLY A 608 -12.43 5.36 33.38
N GLU A 609 -13.26 5.80 34.33
CA GLU A 609 -14.52 5.12 34.66
C GLU A 609 -15.53 5.15 33.51
N THR A 610 -16.12 3.99 33.23
CA THR A 610 -17.23 3.85 32.30
C THR A 610 -18.49 4.52 32.89
N ARG A 611 -19.21 5.32 32.10
CA ARG A 611 -20.41 6.06 32.59
C ARG A 611 -21.73 5.57 32.00
N ILE A 612 -21.67 4.54 31.16
CA ILE A 612 -22.79 4.01 30.39
C ILE A 612 -22.82 2.49 30.57
N LEU A 613 -23.98 1.96 31.00
CA LEU A 613 -24.23 0.52 31.07
C LEU A 613 -25.28 0.11 30.05
N LEU A 614 -25.02 -0.98 29.33
CA LEU A 614 -26.01 -1.70 28.54
C LEU A 614 -26.46 -2.96 29.28
N VAL A 615 -27.69 -2.96 29.79
CA VAL A 615 -28.34 -4.14 30.38
C VAL A 615 -29.06 -4.91 29.30
N ASP A 616 -28.60 -6.14 29.07
CA ASP A 616 -29.16 -7.08 28.11
C ASP A 616 -30.12 -8.06 28.82
N ASP A 617 -31.42 -7.82 28.63
CA ASP A 617 -32.53 -8.58 29.22
C ASP A 617 -33.39 -9.27 28.13
N ASP A 618 -32.72 -9.82 27.12
CA ASP A 618 -33.37 -10.49 25.98
C ASP A 618 -33.64 -12.00 26.20
N GLY A 619 -33.20 -12.55 27.34
CA GLY A 619 -33.31 -13.97 27.70
C GLY A 619 -32.14 -14.85 27.25
N GLY A 620 -30.95 -14.27 27.04
CA GLY A 620 -29.72 -14.98 26.68
C GLY A 620 -29.54 -15.17 25.18
N TYR A 621 -30.23 -14.35 24.39
CA TYR A 621 -30.00 -14.25 22.96
C TYR A 621 -28.88 -13.23 22.69
N SER A 622 -28.56 -13.06 21.41
CA SER A 622 -27.48 -12.19 20.97
C SER A 622 -28.02 -10.96 20.24
N ASP A 623 -29.17 -10.43 20.68
CA ASP A 623 -29.83 -9.31 20.00
C ASP A 623 -29.03 -8.00 20.16
N GLN A 624 -28.30 -7.87 21.27
CA GLN A 624 -27.43 -6.74 21.63
C GLN A 624 -26.17 -6.56 20.77
N LEU A 625 -25.70 -7.59 20.04
CA LEU A 625 -24.49 -7.50 19.20
C LEU A 625 -24.53 -6.37 18.17
N GLY A 626 -25.70 -6.14 17.56
CA GLY A 626 -25.87 -5.03 16.63
C GLY A 626 -25.62 -3.69 17.31
N LEU A 627 -26.17 -3.52 18.50
CA LEU A 627 -26.06 -2.29 19.29
C LEU A 627 -24.63 -2.07 19.82
N LEU A 628 -23.94 -3.12 20.27
CA LEU A 628 -22.54 -3.05 20.68
C LEU A 628 -21.64 -2.53 19.54
N SER A 629 -21.89 -2.95 18.30
CA SER A 629 -21.15 -2.44 17.14
C SER A 629 -21.39 -0.95 16.85
N ASN A 630 -22.56 -0.41 17.24
CA ASN A 630 -22.83 1.02 17.16
C ASN A 630 -22.02 1.79 18.21
N PHE A 631 -21.98 1.32 19.46
CA PHE A 631 -21.19 1.93 20.52
C PHE A 631 -19.69 1.95 20.18
N ASP A 632 -19.15 0.85 19.66
CA ASP A 632 -17.76 0.74 19.20
C ASP A 632 -17.45 1.72 18.06
N ARG A 633 -18.32 1.79 17.03
CA ARG A 633 -18.17 2.75 15.93
C ARG A 633 -18.23 4.21 16.41
N MET A 634 -19.00 4.48 17.45
CA MET A 634 -19.10 5.80 18.09
C MET A 634 -17.94 6.07 19.08
N LYS A 635 -17.04 5.10 19.29
CA LYS A 635 -15.95 5.14 20.28
C LYS A 635 -16.46 5.43 21.69
N LEU A 636 -17.66 4.95 22.01
CA LEU A 636 -18.25 5.07 23.33
C LEU A 636 -17.75 3.92 24.22
N ILE A 637 -17.25 4.27 25.40
CA ILE A 637 -16.85 3.30 26.41
C ILE A 637 -18.09 2.94 27.23
N ILE A 638 -18.48 1.67 27.16
CA ILE A 638 -19.66 1.15 27.84
C ILE A 638 -19.31 -0.16 28.56
N ASP A 639 -20.03 -0.45 29.62
CA ASP A 639 -20.08 -1.80 30.18
C ASP A 639 -21.32 -2.55 29.72
N GLN A 640 -21.24 -3.88 29.74
CA GLN A 640 -22.34 -4.76 29.40
C GLN A 640 -22.73 -5.61 30.62
N TRP A 641 -24.04 -5.67 30.89
CA TRP A 641 -24.62 -6.57 31.87
C TRP A 641 -25.53 -7.59 31.18
N ASP A 642 -25.04 -8.81 30.97
CA ASP A 642 -25.86 -9.92 30.50
C ASP A 642 -26.61 -10.55 31.68
N LYS A 643 -27.90 -10.21 31.80
CA LYS A 643 -28.74 -10.67 32.90
C LYS A 643 -28.95 -12.19 32.90
N ASN A 644 -28.84 -12.86 31.76
CA ASN A 644 -29.00 -14.31 31.69
C ASN A 644 -27.80 -15.04 32.31
N THR A 645 -26.59 -14.48 32.23
CA THR A 645 -25.39 -15.07 32.83
C THR A 645 -25.05 -14.50 34.20
N MET A 646 -25.30 -13.22 34.43
CA MET A 646 -24.94 -12.51 35.67
C MET A 646 -26.10 -12.40 36.67
N GLY A 647 -27.34 -12.63 36.24
CA GLY A 647 -28.54 -12.34 37.05
C GLY A 647 -28.93 -10.86 36.99
N PRO A 648 -30.02 -10.45 37.68
CA PRO A 648 -30.45 -9.06 37.69
C PRO A 648 -29.42 -8.18 38.41
N PRO A 649 -29.04 -7.01 37.87
CA PRO A 649 -28.17 -6.08 38.56
C PRO A 649 -28.83 -5.57 39.84
N THR A 650 -28.03 -5.15 40.81
CA THR A 650 -28.51 -4.46 42.02
C THR A 650 -28.60 -2.96 41.78
N ALA A 651 -29.36 -2.25 42.62
CA ALA A 651 -29.45 -0.79 42.51
C ALA A 651 -28.11 -0.08 42.82
N GLU A 652 -27.23 -0.71 43.60
CA GLU A 652 -25.88 -0.21 43.89
C GLU A 652 -24.99 -0.34 42.64
N GLU A 653 -24.97 -1.51 42.00
CA GLU A 653 -24.24 -1.72 40.74
C GLU A 653 -24.73 -0.80 39.61
N LEU A 654 -26.04 -0.49 39.55
CA LEU A 654 -26.52 0.49 38.57
C LEU A 654 -26.09 1.92 38.92
N SER A 655 -25.94 2.26 40.21
CA SER A 655 -25.62 3.62 40.64
C SER A 655 -24.21 4.08 40.28
N ASP A 656 -23.32 3.15 39.93
CA ASP A 656 -21.99 3.44 39.38
C ASP A 656 -22.08 4.06 37.98
N TYR A 657 -23.21 3.88 37.29
CA TYR A 657 -23.41 4.36 35.93
C TYR A 657 -24.37 5.55 35.87
N ARG A 658 -23.95 6.61 35.18
CA ARG A 658 -24.79 7.79 34.95
C ARG A 658 -25.96 7.49 34.01
N THR A 659 -25.77 6.60 33.03
CA THR A 659 -26.81 6.24 32.06
C THR A 659 -26.90 4.74 31.89
N VAL A 660 -28.11 4.21 32.02
CA VAL A 660 -28.42 2.80 31.79
C VAL A 660 -29.33 2.68 30.57
N PHE A 661 -28.86 1.96 29.55
CA PHE A 661 -29.72 1.43 28.48
C PHE A 661 -30.20 0.05 28.91
N TRP A 662 -31.52 -0.11 29.05
CA TRP A 662 -32.13 -1.41 29.34
C TRP A 662 -32.90 -1.88 28.13
N THR A 663 -32.50 -3.02 27.57
CA THR A 663 -33.12 -3.54 26.35
C THR A 663 -33.62 -4.97 26.57
N THR A 664 -34.66 -5.36 25.83
CA THR A 664 -35.30 -6.69 25.98
C THR A 664 -35.29 -7.49 24.68
N GLY A 665 -34.58 -7.03 23.65
CA GLY A 665 -34.43 -7.72 22.38
C GLY A 665 -35.71 -7.81 21.54
N ASN A 666 -35.88 -8.97 20.91
CA ASN A 666 -36.81 -9.16 19.81
C ASN A 666 -38.30 -8.87 20.15
N PRO A 667 -39.01 -8.05 19.35
CA PRO A 667 -40.40 -7.64 19.61
C PRO A 667 -41.43 -8.77 19.51
N THR A 668 -41.04 -9.97 19.06
CA THR A 668 -41.92 -11.15 18.93
C THR A 668 -41.86 -12.11 20.12
N ARG A 669 -40.97 -11.85 21.09
CA ARG A 669 -40.77 -12.69 22.27
C ARG A 669 -41.48 -12.12 23.50
N GLU A 670 -41.66 -12.97 24.51
CA GLU A 670 -42.22 -12.54 25.80
C GLU A 670 -41.19 -11.73 26.59
N CYS A 671 -41.63 -10.61 27.18
CA CYS A 671 -40.80 -9.75 28.03
C CYS A 671 -40.34 -10.52 29.28
N GLN A 672 -39.04 -10.46 29.60
CA GLN A 672 -38.44 -11.15 30.75
C GLN A 672 -38.27 -10.26 31.99
N ILE A 673 -38.70 -9.00 31.93
CA ILE A 673 -38.63 -8.08 33.07
C ILE A 673 -39.47 -8.63 34.24
N THR A 674 -38.87 -8.72 35.40
CA THR A 674 -39.48 -9.23 36.64
C THR A 674 -39.75 -8.11 37.64
N ALA A 675 -40.53 -8.41 38.69
CA ALA A 675 -40.74 -7.45 39.77
C ALA A 675 -39.44 -7.05 40.50
N GLY A 676 -38.42 -7.91 40.47
CA GLY A 676 -37.09 -7.61 41.00
C GLY A 676 -36.37 -6.54 40.17
N ASP A 677 -36.41 -6.68 38.85
CA ASP A 677 -35.84 -5.70 37.91
C ASP A 677 -36.50 -4.33 38.06
N VAL A 678 -37.83 -4.31 38.20
CA VAL A 678 -38.59 -3.06 38.45
C VAL A 678 -38.16 -2.40 39.77
N ALA A 679 -37.96 -3.18 40.83
CA ALA A 679 -37.51 -2.64 42.11
C ALA A 679 -36.10 -2.02 42.00
N VAL A 680 -35.21 -2.64 41.22
CA VAL A 680 -33.86 -2.16 40.94
C VAL A 680 -33.90 -0.87 40.11
N MET A 681 -34.65 -0.85 39.01
CA MET A 681 -34.82 0.35 38.18
C MET A 681 -35.41 1.52 38.97
N LYS A 682 -36.39 1.28 39.85
CA LYS A 682 -36.92 2.31 40.76
C LYS A 682 -35.85 2.86 41.68
N GLY A 683 -35.08 1.98 42.33
CA GLY A 683 -33.99 2.39 43.22
C GLY A 683 -32.91 3.22 42.50
N TYR A 684 -32.58 2.84 41.26
CA TYR A 684 -31.66 3.59 40.41
C TYR A 684 -32.18 4.99 40.06
N LEU A 685 -33.44 5.10 39.62
CA LEU A 685 -34.08 6.38 39.32
C LEU A 685 -34.24 7.25 40.57
N ASP A 686 -34.61 6.67 41.72
CA ASP A 686 -34.70 7.38 43.01
C ASP A 686 -33.34 7.95 43.46
N ALA A 687 -32.23 7.31 43.06
CA ALA A 687 -30.87 7.77 43.30
C ALA A 687 -30.37 8.81 42.27
N GLY A 688 -31.20 9.16 41.31
CA GLY A 688 -30.95 10.17 40.29
C GLY A 688 -30.25 9.68 39.02
N GLY A 689 -30.30 8.36 38.78
CA GLY A 689 -29.79 7.75 37.55
C GLY A 689 -30.64 8.06 36.32
N ASN A 690 -30.06 7.94 35.12
CA ASN A 690 -30.79 8.14 33.86
C ASN A 690 -31.09 6.81 33.16
N LEU A 691 -32.36 6.49 32.94
CA LEU A 691 -32.79 5.22 32.36
C LEU A 691 -33.37 5.40 30.96
N ALA A 692 -32.77 4.74 29.96
CA ALA A 692 -33.38 4.52 28.66
C ALA A 692 -33.89 3.08 28.57
N LEU A 693 -35.18 2.87 28.86
CA LEU A 693 -35.84 1.58 28.68
C LEU A 693 -36.38 1.49 27.25
N VAL A 694 -35.73 0.67 26.43
CA VAL A 694 -36.02 0.57 25.00
C VAL A 694 -36.54 -0.82 24.67
N SER A 695 -37.84 -0.92 24.48
CA SER A 695 -38.53 -2.19 24.24
C SER A 695 -39.94 -1.97 23.72
N SER A 696 -40.32 -2.72 22.68
CA SER A 696 -41.71 -2.73 22.22
C SER A 696 -42.64 -3.62 23.05
N VAL A 697 -42.08 -4.56 23.83
CA VAL A 697 -42.85 -5.54 24.61
C VAL A 697 -42.96 -5.16 26.09
N ALA A 698 -42.01 -4.38 26.61
CA ALA A 698 -42.00 -3.97 28.00
C ALA A 698 -43.23 -3.14 28.42
N PRO A 699 -43.75 -2.17 27.64
CA PRO A 699 -44.83 -1.31 28.12
C PRO A 699 -46.12 -2.06 28.50
N ALA A 700 -46.57 -3.00 27.67
CA ALA A 700 -47.75 -3.81 27.97
C ALA A 700 -47.52 -4.72 29.19
N HIS A 701 -46.35 -5.36 29.26
CA HIS A 701 -45.96 -6.23 30.37
C HIS A 701 -45.85 -5.48 31.69
N LEU A 702 -45.21 -4.31 31.68
CA LEU A 702 -45.04 -3.45 32.85
C LEU A 702 -46.36 -2.84 33.34
N GLN A 703 -47.29 -2.52 32.44
CA GLN A 703 -48.62 -2.04 32.85
C GLN A 703 -49.36 -3.08 33.71
N GLU A 704 -49.20 -4.37 33.39
CA GLU A 704 -49.78 -5.48 34.16
C GLU A 704 -48.97 -5.81 35.43
N LEU A 705 -47.64 -5.79 35.32
CA LEU A 705 -46.71 -6.16 36.39
C LEU A 705 -46.65 -5.11 37.50
N ASP A 706 -46.50 -3.84 37.15
CA ASP A 706 -46.35 -2.70 38.05
C ASP A 706 -46.79 -1.40 37.37
N SER A 707 -48.11 -1.18 37.33
CA SER A 707 -48.70 0.06 36.78
C SER A 707 -48.23 1.36 37.45
N VAL A 708 -47.70 1.29 38.68
CA VAL A 708 -47.13 2.44 39.38
C VAL A 708 -45.78 2.81 38.76
N PHE A 709 -44.96 1.82 38.40
CA PHE A 709 -43.71 2.09 37.67
C PHE A 709 -43.98 2.79 36.32
N MET A 710 -44.97 2.30 35.57
CA MET A 710 -45.36 2.93 34.31
C MET A 710 -45.83 4.37 34.49
N ALA A 711 -46.76 4.62 35.43
CA ALA A 711 -47.38 5.93 35.58
C ALA A 711 -46.50 6.98 36.29
N ASP A 712 -45.71 6.55 37.28
CA ASP A 712 -45.01 7.45 38.22
C ASP A 712 -43.49 7.49 38.03
N TYR A 713 -42.88 6.52 37.31
CA TYR A 713 -41.44 6.52 37.04
C TYR A 713 -41.13 6.69 35.55
N LEU A 714 -41.87 6.01 34.67
CA LEU A 714 -41.75 6.12 33.21
C LEU A 714 -42.74 7.14 32.62
N HIS A 715 -43.66 7.65 33.44
CA HIS A 715 -44.61 8.71 33.09
C HIS A 715 -45.45 8.43 31.84
N ALA A 716 -45.84 7.17 31.66
CA ALA A 716 -46.63 6.72 30.52
C ALA A 716 -47.64 5.64 30.91
N ASN A 717 -48.79 5.62 30.24
CA ASN A 717 -49.70 4.47 30.24
C ASN A 717 -49.85 3.92 28.83
N ILE A 718 -50.04 2.61 28.69
CA ILE A 718 -50.40 2.02 27.40
C ILE A 718 -51.91 2.14 27.18
N VAL A 719 -52.30 2.68 26.02
CA VAL A 719 -53.72 2.87 25.66
C VAL A 719 -54.16 2.07 24.44
N ASP A 720 -53.23 1.71 23.57
CA ASP A 720 -53.48 0.89 22.38
C ASP A 720 -52.19 0.21 21.91
N VAL A 721 -52.29 -0.62 20.87
CA VAL A 721 -51.15 -1.21 20.14
C VAL A 721 -51.37 -1.03 18.64
N PHE A 722 -50.40 -0.44 17.96
CA PHE A 722 -50.48 -0.17 16.53
C PHE A 722 -49.41 -0.92 15.75
N THR A 723 -49.75 -1.42 14.56
CA THR A 723 -48.81 -2.16 13.70
C THR A 723 -48.19 -1.23 12.67
N ALA A 724 -46.89 -0.99 12.77
CA ALA A 724 -46.14 -0.11 11.88
C ALA A 724 -44.68 -0.57 11.76
N ASN A 725 -43.91 0.08 10.89
CA ASN A 725 -42.46 -0.14 10.76
C ASN A 725 -41.64 1.15 10.81
N ASN A 726 -42.27 2.29 11.08
CA ASN A 726 -41.61 3.59 11.20
C ASN A 726 -42.15 4.38 12.38
N PHE A 727 -41.31 5.25 12.91
CA PHE A 727 -41.66 6.29 13.86
C PHE A 727 -40.79 7.52 13.61
N ARG A 728 -41.23 8.66 14.11
CA ARG A 728 -40.52 9.92 14.00
C ARG A 728 -40.45 10.57 15.37
N GLY A 729 -39.35 11.25 15.68
CA GLY A 729 -39.31 12.14 16.83
C GLY A 729 -40.21 13.35 16.67
N PHE A 730 -40.66 13.93 17.78
CA PHE A 730 -41.27 15.26 17.74
C PHE A 730 -40.20 16.30 17.38
N PRO A 731 -40.47 17.25 16.46
CA PRO A 731 -39.48 18.23 15.99
C PRO A 731 -38.78 19.00 17.11
N GLU A 732 -39.56 19.51 18.06
CA GLU A 732 -39.07 20.35 19.16
C GLU A 732 -38.48 19.55 20.34
N HIS A 733 -38.58 18.22 20.32
CA HIS A 733 -38.11 17.40 21.42
C HIS A 733 -36.60 17.15 21.31
N PRO A 734 -35.77 17.39 22.35
CA PRO A 734 -34.32 17.20 22.32
C PRO A 734 -33.86 15.82 21.83
N ILE A 735 -34.48 14.75 22.34
CA ILE A 735 -34.22 13.38 21.85
C ILE A 735 -34.84 13.13 20.46
N GLY A 736 -36.09 13.56 20.22
CA GLY A 736 -36.83 13.28 18.98
C GLY A 736 -36.32 14.02 17.73
N GLY A 737 -36.16 15.34 17.79
CA GLY A 737 -35.58 16.19 16.75
C GLY A 737 -36.22 16.13 15.36
N GLY A 738 -37.45 15.62 15.23
CA GLY A 738 -38.11 15.41 13.93
C GLY A 738 -37.52 14.25 13.10
N ILE A 739 -36.60 13.46 13.68
CA ILE A 739 -35.83 12.45 12.97
C ILE A 739 -36.65 11.17 12.80
N ARG A 740 -36.55 10.54 11.61
CA ARG A 740 -37.29 9.32 11.26
C ARG A 740 -36.42 8.08 11.46
N TYR A 741 -37.05 7.04 12.02
CA TYR A 741 -36.44 5.74 12.27
C TYR A 741 -37.36 4.63 11.74
N SER A 742 -36.75 3.49 11.41
CA SER A 742 -37.46 2.33 10.85
C SER A 742 -36.82 1.03 11.28
N THR A 743 -37.63 -0.02 11.37
CA THR A 743 -37.22 -1.35 11.83
C THR A 743 -36.72 -2.22 10.68
N ILE A 744 -35.80 -3.16 10.96
CA ILE A 744 -35.34 -4.18 10.01
C ILE A 744 -36.33 -5.34 9.85
N LEU A 745 -37.18 -5.58 10.84
CA LEU A 745 -38.16 -6.69 10.86
C LEU A 745 -39.43 -6.41 10.03
N GLY A 746 -39.56 -5.22 9.44
CA GLY A 746 -40.81 -4.79 8.81
C GLY A 746 -41.85 -4.38 9.85
N ASN A 747 -43.13 -4.64 9.57
CA ASN A 747 -44.20 -4.23 10.48
C ASN A 747 -44.14 -5.00 11.81
N ILE A 748 -44.03 -4.26 12.90
CA ILE A 748 -44.06 -4.76 14.29
C ILE A 748 -45.19 -4.08 15.07
N SER A 749 -45.52 -4.63 16.23
CA SER A 749 -46.46 -4.03 17.17
C SER A 749 -45.75 -2.98 18.02
N PHE A 750 -46.09 -1.71 17.79
CA PHE A 750 -45.70 -0.60 18.64
C PHE A 750 -46.77 -0.37 19.72
N PRO A 751 -46.39 -0.15 20.99
CA PRO A 751 -47.31 0.33 22.01
C PRO A 751 -47.65 1.79 21.72
N VAL A 752 -48.93 2.14 21.86
CA VAL A 752 -49.40 3.52 21.86
C VAL A 752 -49.46 3.98 23.32
N LEU A 753 -48.66 4.98 23.64
CA LEU A 753 -48.43 5.51 24.98
C LEU A 753 -49.18 6.83 25.14
N GLU A 754 -49.80 7.01 26.30
CA GLU A 754 -50.36 8.28 26.76
C GLU A 754 -49.47 8.80 27.90
N PRO A 755 -48.82 9.98 27.76
CA PRO A 755 -48.00 10.55 28.82
C PRO A 755 -48.82 10.89 30.07
N THR A 756 -48.22 10.68 31.25
CA THR A 756 -48.83 10.98 32.55
C THR A 756 -47.88 11.69 33.50
N GLY A 757 -48.41 12.42 34.48
CA GLY A 757 -47.61 12.91 35.61
C GLY A 757 -46.41 13.79 35.22
N GLY A 758 -46.47 14.51 34.10
CA GLY A 758 -45.35 15.32 33.60
C GLY A 758 -44.51 14.66 32.50
N GLY A 759 -44.88 13.47 32.01
CA GLY A 759 -44.23 12.88 30.83
C GLY A 759 -44.49 13.69 29.55
N HIS A 760 -43.48 13.73 28.68
CA HIS A 760 -43.50 14.44 27.40
C HIS A 760 -43.38 13.46 26.22
N GLU A 761 -44.06 13.78 25.12
CA GLU A 761 -44.02 12.95 23.92
C GLU A 761 -42.70 13.16 23.17
N ALA A 762 -41.89 12.11 23.07
CA ALA A 762 -40.60 12.14 22.37
C ALA A 762 -40.68 11.56 20.96
N PHE A 763 -41.51 10.54 20.76
CA PHE A 763 -41.65 9.83 19.49
C PHE A 763 -43.09 9.47 19.16
N VAL A 764 -43.45 9.58 17.88
CA VAL A 764 -44.76 9.26 17.33
C VAL A 764 -44.64 8.20 16.25
N ILE A 765 -45.56 7.24 16.24
CA ILE A 765 -45.65 6.18 15.23
C ILE A 765 -46.14 6.81 13.93
N THR A 766 -45.44 6.56 12.82
CA THR A 766 -45.81 7.13 11.53
C THR A 766 -45.90 6.11 10.41
N ASP A 767 -46.62 6.47 9.36
CA ASP A 767 -46.45 5.81 8.07
C ASP A 767 -45.11 6.19 7.41
N PHE A 768 -44.83 5.66 6.22
CA PHE A 768 -43.58 5.92 5.51
C PHE A 768 -43.44 7.39 5.06
N SER A 769 -44.57 8.06 4.79
CA SER A 769 -44.56 9.48 4.41
C SER A 769 -44.26 10.40 5.60
N GLY A 770 -44.50 9.93 6.83
CA GLY A 770 -44.39 10.71 8.05
C GLY A 770 -45.52 11.72 8.22
N GLU A 771 -46.57 11.63 7.39
CA GLU A 771 -47.74 12.52 7.42
C GLU A 771 -48.88 11.94 8.26
N TYR A 772 -48.98 10.60 8.34
CA TYR A 772 -49.97 9.95 9.20
C TYR A 772 -49.33 9.58 10.53
N GLU A 773 -49.94 10.03 11.63
CA GLU A 773 -49.53 9.76 13.00
C GLU A 773 -50.57 8.85 13.68
N ALA A 774 -50.13 7.69 14.17
CA ALA A 774 -51.01 6.71 14.81
C ALA A 774 -51.10 6.86 16.34
N GLY A 775 -50.12 7.53 16.94
CA GLY A 775 -50.03 7.76 18.38
C GLY A 775 -48.58 7.73 18.88
N THR A 776 -48.37 8.17 20.12
CA THR A 776 -47.03 8.28 20.73
C THR A 776 -46.47 6.90 21.04
N CYS A 777 -45.21 6.65 20.69
CA CYS A 777 -44.49 5.41 21.03
C CYS A 777 -43.23 5.66 21.84
N GLY A 778 -42.93 6.91 22.19
CA GLY A 778 -41.83 7.22 23.08
C GLY A 778 -42.20 8.37 24.00
N VAL A 779 -41.99 8.17 25.30
CA VAL A 779 -42.26 9.16 26.34
C VAL A 779 -40.99 9.40 27.13
N THR A 780 -40.70 10.65 27.40
CA THR A 780 -39.60 11.08 28.26
C THR A 780 -40.14 11.73 29.50
N TYR A 781 -39.40 11.63 30.59
CA TYR A 781 -39.62 12.44 31.78
C TYR A 781 -38.29 12.92 32.29
N ARG A 782 -38.29 14.16 32.76
CA ARG A 782 -37.14 14.79 33.38
C ARG A 782 -37.62 15.65 34.52
N ASP A 783 -36.98 15.50 35.66
CA ASP A 783 -37.06 16.46 36.75
C ASP A 783 -35.66 16.75 37.33
N GLY A 784 -35.61 17.37 38.50
CA GLY A 784 -34.35 17.63 39.19
C GLY A 784 -33.70 16.40 39.82
N ASN A 785 -34.37 15.23 39.78
CA ASN A 785 -33.89 13.99 40.36
C ASN A 785 -33.38 13.05 39.26
N TYR A 786 -34.19 12.68 38.26
CA TYR A 786 -33.81 11.71 37.23
C TYR A 786 -34.32 12.04 35.83
N ILE A 787 -33.77 11.34 34.83
CA ILE A 787 -34.27 11.34 33.46
C ILE A 787 -34.68 9.91 33.08
N SER A 788 -35.86 9.77 32.48
CA SER A 788 -36.29 8.50 31.89
C SER A 788 -36.71 8.68 30.43
N LEU A 789 -36.43 7.67 29.62
CA LEU A 789 -36.98 7.48 28.28
C LEU A 789 -37.58 6.08 28.21
N LEU A 790 -38.88 6.01 27.99
CA LEU A 790 -39.55 4.79 27.56
C LEU A 790 -39.75 4.86 26.05
N LEU A 791 -39.04 4.03 25.29
CA LEU A 791 -39.21 3.92 23.84
C LEU A 791 -39.78 2.56 23.46
N GLY A 792 -41.00 2.56 22.94
CA GLY A 792 -41.77 1.41 22.45
C GLY A 792 -41.26 0.78 21.15
N ALA A 793 -39.99 1.00 20.80
CA ALA A 793 -39.35 0.46 19.60
C ALA A 793 -38.19 -0.47 20.02
N PRO A 794 -37.95 -1.59 19.31
CA PRO A 794 -36.82 -2.46 19.62
C PRO A 794 -35.53 -1.86 19.06
N PHE A 795 -34.69 -1.32 19.94
CA PHE A 795 -33.46 -0.58 19.57
C PHE A 795 -32.52 -1.41 18.69
N GLU A 796 -32.38 -2.69 19.06
CA GLU A 796 -31.52 -3.68 18.43
C GLU A 796 -31.91 -3.95 16.96
N TYR A 797 -33.19 -3.72 16.64
CA TYR A 797 -33.81 -4.00 15.36
C TYR A 797 -34.15 -2.74 14.55
N LEU A 798 -33.57 -1.60 14.90
CA LEU A 798 -33.59 -0.42 14.04
C LEU A 798 -32.61 -0.58 12.86
N LYS A 799 -32.91 0.06 11.73
CA LYS A 799 -32.01 0.07 10.56
C LYS A 799 -30.78 0.94 10.82
N ASP A 800 -29.59 0.41 10.52
CA ASP A 800 -28.33 1.17 10.57
C ASP A 800 -27.93 1.83 9.24
N ASN A 801 -28.49 1.39 8.10
CA ASN A 801 -28.10 1.87 6.77
C ASN A 801 -29.31 2.44 6.01
N GLY A 802 -29.49 3.76 6.10
CA GLY A 802 -30.57 4.51 5.44
C GLY A 802 -30.11 5.73 4.65
N MET A 803 -28.81 5.85 4.33
CA MET A 803 -28.29 6.96 3.50
C MET A 803 -28.89 6.89 2.09
N GLY A 804 -29.96 7.66 1.88
CA GLY A 804 -30.69 7.77 0.60
C GLY A 804 -32.21 7.89 0.72
N ILE A 805 -32.81 7.60 1.88
CA ILE A 805 -34.28 7.57 2.06
C ILE A 805 -34.81 8.37 3.28
N GLY A 806 -33.99 9.21 3.91
CA GLY A 806 -34.43 10.08 5.01
C GLY A 806 -34.71 9.36 6.33
N ILE A 807 -34.06 8.22 6.58
CA ILE A 807 -34.09 7.45 7.83
C ILE A 807 -32.70 7.55 8.48
N ALA A 808 -32.64 7.93 9.76
CA ALA A 808 -31.38 8.07 10.48
C ALA A 808 -30.86 6.72 11.03
N PRO A 809 -29.53 6.55 11.13
CA PRO A 809 -28.92 5.39 11.79
C PRO A 809 -29.14 5.41 13.30
N LYS A 810 -28.96 4.27 13.97
CA LYS A 810 -29.05 4.18 15.43
C LYS A 810 -28.09 5.13 16.15
N ASP A 811 -26.91 5.36 15.60
CA ASP A 811 -25.89 6.26 16.14
C ASP A 811 -26.45 7.66 16.42
N THR A 812 -27.33 8.13 15.53
CA THR A 812 -28.00 9.43 15.70
C THR A 812 -28.91 9.42 16.92
N LEU A 813 -29.65 8.33 17.14
CA LEU A 813 -30.55 8.21 18.29
C LEU A 813 -29.77 8.04 19.59
N ILE A 814 -28.74 7.18 19.60
CA ILE A 814 -27.84 6.98 20.75
C ILE A 814 -27.23 8.32 21.16
N ASN A 815 -26.66 9.06 20.20
CA ASN A 815 -26.03 10.34 20.47
C ASN A 815 -27.01 11.36 21.08
N ARG A 816 -28.25 11.41 20.58
CA ARG A 816 -29.28 12.35 21.10
C ARG A 816 -29.77 11.97 22.50
N ILE A 817 -29.91 10.66 22.78
CA ILE A 817 -30.22 10.18 24.13
C ILE A 817 -29.11 10.60 25.08
N LEU A 818 -27.85 10.26 24.75
CA LEU A 818 -26.70 10.57 25.57
C LEU A 818 -26.54 12.07 25.78
N SER A 819 -26.67 12.89 24.74
CA SER A 819 -26.60 14.36 24.84
C SER A 819 -27.70 14.93 25.75
N SER A 820 -28.91 14.37 25.68
CA SER A 820 -30.01 14.82 26.53
C SER A 820 -29.82 14.37 27.98
N PHE A 821 -29.26 13.19 28.21
CA PHE A 821 -28.99 12.64 29.54
C PHE A 821 -27.73 13.24 30.20
N SER A 822 -26.77 13.70 29.39
CA SER A 822 -25.55 14.36 29.85
C SER A 822 -25.75 15.85 30.12
N SER A 823 -26.71 16.49 29.45
CA SER A 823 -27.04 17.91 29.66
C SER A 823 -27.47 18.15 31.11
N GLN A 824 -26.55 18.59 31.97
CA GLN A 824 -26.96 19.25 33.22
C GLN A 824 -27.51 20.67 32.93
N ASP A 825 -27.35 21.16 31.70
CA ASP A 825 -27.54 22.56 31.32
C ASP A 825 -28.88 22.91 30.67
N ILE A 826 -29.86 22.00 30.60
CA ILE A 826 -31.23 22.36 30.17
C ILE A 826 -32.06 22.85 31.38
N ASN A 827 -31.68 22.50 32.61
CA ASN A 827 -32.39 22.92 33.83
C ASN A 827 -31.92 24.27 34.41
N CYS A 828 -30.96 24.94 33.78
CA CYS A 828 -30.48 26.23 34.29
C CYS A 828 -31.41 27.39 33.91
N CYS A 829 -32.23 27.25 32.86
CA CYS A 829 -33.15 28.30 32.43
C CYS A 829 -34.51 28.14 33.12
N ILE A 830 -34.95 29.14 33.87
CA ILE A 830 -36.22 29.09 34.62
C ILE A 830 -37.14 30.24 34.20
N GLY A 831 -38.34 29.92 33.72
CA GLY A 831 -39.34 30.94 33.41
C GLY A 831 -39.11 31.60 32.06
N ILE A 832 -38.50 32.79 32.05
CA ILE A 832 -38.23 33.57 30.82
C ILE A 832 -36.74 33.60 30.55
N ARG A 833 -36.35 33.43 29.29
CA ARG A 833 -34.95 33.55 28.92
C ARG A 833 -34.47 34.97 29.14
N GLY A 834 -33.20 35.10 29.49
CA GLY A 834 -32.43 36.34 29.43
C GLY A 834 -31.55 36.59 30.65
N ASN A 835 -31.56 35.70 31.63
CA ASN A 835 -30.71 35.76 32.82
C ASN A 835 -29.32 35.17 32.51
N ALA A 836 -28.59 35.83 31.60
CA ALA A 836 -27.32 35.34 31.06
C ALA A 836 -26.19 35.31 32.10
N ASP A 837 -26.31 36.05 33.21
CA ASP A 837 -25.35 36.03 34.31
C ASP A 837 -25.78 35.13 35.49
N CYS A 838 -26.93 34.47 35.37
CA CYS A 838 -27.54 33.56 36.34
C CYS A 838 -27.70 34.16 37.73
N ASP A 839 -28.08 35.44 37.79
CA ASP A 839 -28.37 36.08 39.05
C ASP A 839 -29.61 35.41 39.73
N PRO A 840 -29.62 35.24 41.06
CA PRO A 840 -30.70 34.54 41.75
C PRO A 840 -32.06 35.25 41.74
N THR A 841 -32.13 36.51 41.29
CA THR A 841 -33.38 37.26 41.21
C THR A 841 -34.12 37.04 39.90
N ASP A 842 -33.45 36.47 38.91
CA ASP A 842 -34.01 36.11 37.62
C ASP A 842 -34.54 37.33 36.87
N LEU A 843 -33.81 38.45 37.00
CA LEU A 843 -34.20 39.75 36.46
C LEU A 843 -33.27 40.10 35.30
N VAL A 844 -33.83 40.11 34.09
CA VAL A 844 -33.09 40.56 32.92
C VAL A 844 -32.76 42.05 33.01
N ASP A 845 -31.47 42.37 33.16
CA ASP A 845 -30.96 43.73 33.31
C ASP A 845 -29.63 43.99 32.53
N GLY A 846 -28.96 45.10 32.83
CA GLY A 846 -27.73 45.48 32.14
C GLY A 846 -26.52 44.58 32.45
N SER A 847 -26.54 43.79 33.52
CA SER A 847 -25.48 42.82 33.84
C SER A 847 -25.53 41.62 32.90
N ASP A 848 -26.71 41.10 32.59
CA ASP A 848 -26.91 40.04 31.59
C ASP A 848 -26.36 40.44 30.23
N LEU A 849 -26.67 41.68 29.81
CA LEU A 849 -26.15 42.23 28.57
C LEU A 849 -24.61 42.29 28.57
N THR A 850 -24.01 42.59 29.72
CA THR A 850 -22.55 42.66 29.86
C THR A 850 -21.91 41.27 29.74
N VAL A 851 -22.53 40.25 30.33
CA VAL A 851 -22.07 38.86 30.23
C VAL A 851 -22.20 38.33 28.81
N LEU A 852 -23.33 38.61 28.13
CA LEU A 852 -23.55 38.21 26.75
C LEU A 852 -22.55 38.87 25.78
N ILE A 853 -22.20 40.16 26.00
CA ILE A 853 -21.16 40.85 25.22
C ILE A 853 -19.78 40.25 25.48
N ASN A 854 -19.45 39.91 26.74
CA ASN A 854 -18.17 39.33 27.08
C ASN A 854 -17.99 37.96 26.42
N HIS A 855 -19.03 37.12 26.48
CA HIS A 855 -19.08 35.81 25.84
C HIS A 855 -18.92 35.90 24.32
N LEU A 856 -19.62 36.83 23.65
CA LEU A 856 -19.60 36.91 22.19
C LEU A 856 -18.38 37.64 21.61
N PHE A 857 -17.84 38.64 22.32
CA PHE A 857 -16.93 39.62 21.70
C PHE A 857 -15.67 39.99 22.47
N ILE A 858 -15.55 39.67 23.77
CA ILE A 858 -14.43 40.18 24.58
C ILE A 858 -13.55 39.07 25.14
N THR A 859 -14.09 38.23 26.02
CA THR A 859 -13.33 37.20 26.75
C THR A 859 -13.64 35.79 26.29
N TYR A 860 -14.78 35.56 25.64
CA TYR A 860 -15.29 34.22 25.30
C TYR A 860 -15.46 33.32 26.52
N ASP A 861 -15.72 33.94 27.69
CA ASP A 861 -15.98 33.20 28.91
C ASP A 861 -17.25 32.36 28.73
N PRO A 862 -17.25 31.10 29.20
CA PRO A 862 -18.43 30.24 29.12
C PRO A 862 -19.59 30.88 29.91
N LEU A 863 -20.80 30.73 29.37
CA LEU A 863 -22.02 31.17 30.03
C LEU A 863 -22.37 30.20 31.15
N CYS A 864 -22.97 30.72 32.22
CA CYS A 864 -23.48 29.90 33.32
C CYS A 864 -24.71 29.09 32.89
N CYS A 865 -25.43 29.56 31.87
CA CYS A 865 -26.55 28.87 31.26
C CYS A 865 -26.70 29.33 29.80
N GLU A 866 -26.36 28.47 28.83
CA GLU A 866 -26.56 28.82 27.41
C GLU A 866 -28.05 28.94 27.06
N ALA A 867 -28.91 28.13 27.68
CA ALA A 867 -30.35 28.18 27.45
C ALA A 867 -31.01 29.52 27.88
N GLU A 868 -30.43 30.23 28.85
CA GLU A 868 -30.86 31.58 29.27
C GLU A 868 -30.43 32.66 28.26
N ALA A 869 -29.32 32.43 27.57
CA ALA A 869 -28.73 33.42 26.67
C ALA A 869 -29.23 33.33 25.23
N GLU A 870 -29.86 32.22 24.84
CA GLU A 870 -30.42 32.01 23.50
C GLU A 870 -31.79 32.69 23.45
N LEU A 871 -31.97 33.76 22.66
CA LEU A 871 -33.20 34.55 22.61
C LEU A 871 -33.94 34.51 21.26
N ASP A 872 -33.36 33.93 20.22
CA ASP A 872 -33.89 33.92 18.85
C ASP A 872 -34.53 32.58 18.42
N GLY A 873 -34.32 31.51 19.19
CA GLY A 873 -34.90 30.19 18.95
C GLY A 873 -34.10 29.30 18.00
N TYR A 874 -32.88 29.70 17.62
CA TYR A 874 -31.96 28.92 16.80
C TYR A 874 -30.77 28.40 17.62
N PRO A 875 -30.15 27.27 17.23
CA PRO A 875 -29.04 26.71 18.00
C PRO A 875 -27.80 27.61 18.02
N GLY A 876 -27.33 27.92 19.22
CA GLY A 876 -26.08 28.65 19.49
C GLY A 876 -26.33 30.09 19.92
N ILE A 877 -25.36 30.68 20.63
CA ILE A 877 -25.42 32.08 21.08
C ILE A 877 -24.69 32.97 20.09
N ASP A 878 -25.38 33.97 19.54
CA ASP A 878 -24.83 34.85 18.52
C ASP A 878 -25.26 36.33 18.66
N ALA A 879 -24.92 37.13 17.64
CA ALA A 879 -25.20 38.57 17.64
C ALA A 879 -26.70 38.91 17.54
N VAL A 880 -27.53 37.97 17.08
CA VAL A 880 -28.98 38.10 17.01
C VAL A 880 -29.57 38.07 18.41
N ASP A 881 -29.12 37.15 19.27
CA ASP A 881 -29.50 37.10 20.69
C ASP A 881 -29.17 38.40 21.40
N LEU A 882 -27.96 38.90 21.19
CA LEU A 882 -27.53 40.20 21.72
C LEU A 882 -28.45 41.33 21.26
N THR A 883 -28.90 41.28 20.01
CA THR A 883 -29.81 42.29 19.46
C THR A 883 -31.19 42.23 20.12
N ILE A 884 -31.70 41.02 20.40
CA ILE A 884 -32.98 40.81 21.09
C ILE A 884 -32.88 41.30 22.54
N MET A 885 -31.78 41.00 23.24
CA MET A 885 -31.50 41.49 24.59
C MET A 885 -31.48 43.03 24.66
N ILE A 886 -30.80 43.69 23.71
CA ILE A 886 -30.75 45.16 23.62
C ILE A 886 -32.14 45.74 23.35
N ASN A 887 -32.92 45.10 22.48
CA ASN A 887 -34.28 45.53 22.16
C ASN A 887 -35.19 45.46 23.39
N HIS A 888 -35.11 44.36 24.15
CA HIS A 888 -35.83 44.17 25.40
C HIS A 888 -35.49 45.24 26.44
N LEU A 889 -34.19 45.51 26.65
CA LEU A 889 -33.74 46.41 27.73
C LEU A 889 -33.85 47.90 27.39
N PHE A 890 -33.64 48.28 26.12
CA PHE A 890 -33.36 49.69 25.77
C PHE A 890 -34.17 50.29 24.62
N ILE A 891 -34.82 49.49 23.77
CA ILE A 891 -35.42 50.00 22.53
C ILE A 891 -36.93 49.81 22.49
N THR A 892 -37.40 48.55 22.46
CA THR A 892 -38.81 48.21 22.21
C THR A 892 -39.51 47.64 23.44
N TYR A 893 -38.77 47.10 24.42
CA TYR A 893 -39.33 46.40 25.59
C TYR A 893 -40.23 45.21 25.22
N GLU A 894 -39.92 44.55 24.11
CA GLU A 894 -40.60 43.32 23.69
C GLU A 894 -40.31 42.20 24.70
N PRO A 895 -41.32 41.39 25.09
CA PRO A 895 -41.11 40.29 26.03
C PRO A 895 -40.19 39.22 25.44
N LEU A 896 -39.35 38.64 26.30
CA LEU A 896 -38.42 37.57 25.93
C LEU A 896 -39.13 36.21 25.85
N PRO A 897 -38.59 35.27 25.05
CA PRO A 897 -39.14 33.92 24.95
C PRO A 897 -39.08 33.16 26.28
N GLU A 898 -39.93 32.14 26.41
CA GLU A 898 -39.87 31.22 27.55
C GLU A 898 -38.68 30.26 27.42
N CYS A 899 -38.16 29.80 28.55
CA CYS A 899 -37.10 28.79 28.58
C CYS A 899 -37.51 27.52 27.82
N PRO A 900 -36.59 26.89 27.06
CA PRO A 900 -36.85 25.62 26.40
C PRO A 900 -37.00 24.50 27.44
N TRP A 901 -37.86 23.50 27.14
CA TRP A 901 -38.10 22.33 27.99
C TRP A 901 -37.02 21.26 27.87
#